data_AF-A0A2H6HT84-F1
#
_entry.id   AF-A0A2H6HT84-F1
#
_cell.length_a   1.000
_cell.length_b   1.000
_cell.length_c   1.000
_cell.angle_alpha   90.00
_cell.angle_beta   90.00
_cell.angle_gamma   90.00
#
_symmetry.space_group_name_H-M   'P 1'
#
loop_
_entity.id
_entity.type
_entity.pdbx_description
1 polymer ?
#
loop_
_entity_poly.entity_id
_entity_poly.type
_entity_poly.pdbx_seq_one_letter_code
_entity_poly.pdbx_strand_id
1 'polypeptide(L)'
;MGLKRTVTMSKRFLRLTILVAAFLVCFSALAELRVTDEAGLKALSERLTERYLSMQGPEYQRLKAIRTGYWGELNADPERELVGVEKDGTPVIMYTSNVNAARTIRVNQVNPGGITGYDLNGSTAWGLAVWDNGVTNPNNPEFAGRSSNGDGTSNYEAHANHTSGTLAAAGINVNARGMAYGTTLTTFDWAMDQQEMASSAHWLKVSSHSYSSGGQYSEYTWLTAGFDEIAYLAPNYLICQAAANDGPGWSTIASSNLGKNVLTVGAVNDVLNYTGPGSVSLAGFSSRGPTQDGRIKPDVVGNGVQLYSTLSTGYTSMSGTSMSTPNVAGGMFLLAEHYQNTHSWQPLPSATSKALAIHTADECGGADGPDYKYGWGLLNIRAAADMISADVENPDLIQQLVLTEGELFSYEFVADGSTPLRATIAWTEPASDPGANPVLINDLDMRIVRVSDGTDWQPYVLNPNDPSQTAFTGDNDLDNVEQVYVANPTAGVYQVQVLNDGELLDGSQDFSLIVSGVFSSDTVSLSLDPEEIQVGDGGGVITFDATLVNYTDTVFSGLQFWTMANLPNGEDYGLLFTSQPFTLDAQATVTSPMLSQSIPSYAPNGTYSLIGFVGEYPDVMVQDSFEFSKGVMTGIDDDPIDGWGTNGDFIASDLPLPDSFSMEQAWPNPFNSETRIRVNLSHPAQLHVAVYDIQGRRVRVLAEEDFNAGRHEFSLSSDGLSSGVYFIRATLDGESSVTQKLIHVQ
;
A
#
# COMPACT_ATOMS: atom_id res chain seq x y z
N MET A 1 -48.30 -30.96 10.36
CA MET A 1 -48.49 -29.53 10.03
C MET A 1 -47.47 -28.75 10.80
N GLY A 2 -46.31 -28.51 10.20
CA GLY A 2 -45.20 -27.82 10.83
C GLY A 2 -44.19 -27.51 9.75
N LEU A 3 -44.01 -26.23 9.47
CA LEU A 3 -42.80 -25.74 8.81
C LEU A 3 -42.39 -24.47 9.53
N LYS A 4 -41.34 -24.63 10.33
CA LYS A 4 -40.44 -23.56 10.77
C LYS A 4 -39.83 -22.93 9.51
N ARG A 5 -39.86 -21.61 9.39
CA ARG A 5 -38.88 -20.88 8.57
C ARG A 5 -38.00 -20.10 9.53
N THR A 6 -36.82 -20.65 9.73
CA THR A 6 -35.64 -20.03 10.32
C THR A 6 -35.25 -18.87 9.41
N VAL A 7 -35.31 -17.64 9.92
CA VAL A 7 -34.65 -16.50 9.27
C VAL A 7 -33.23 -16.46 9.84
N THR A 8 -32.27 -16.80 9.00
CA THR A 8 -30.84 -16.66 9.26
C THR A 8 -30.53 -15.15 9.21
N MET A 9 -30.33 -14.53 10.37
CA MET A 9 -29.75 -13.19 10.46
C MET A 9 -28.29 -13.27 10.01
N SER A 10 -27.94 -12.59 8.90
CA SER A 10 -26.54 -12.26 8.62
C SER A 10 -26.12 -11.14 9.58
N LYS A 11 -24.96 -11.34 10.22
CA LYS A 11 -24.37 -10.43 11.18
C LYS A 11 -23.57 -9.35 10.45
N ARG A 12 -24.14 -8.17 10.20
CA ARG A 12 -23.38 -6.93 9.98
C ARG A 12 -24.21 -5.72 10.40
N PHE A 13 -24.44 -5.55 11.70
CA PHE A 13 -24.99 -4.32 12.27
C PHE A 13 -24.41 -4.13 13.67
N LEU A 14 -23.20 -3.57 13.76
CA LEU A 14 -22.74 -2.86 14.94
C LEU A 14 -21.50 -2.02 14.61
N ARG A 15 -21.67 -0.72 14.39
CA ARG A 15 -20.82 0.39 14.90
C ARG A 15 -21.15 1.70 14.17
N LEU A 16 -22.00 2.54 14.79
CA LEU A 16 -21.87 3.99 14.68
C LEU A 16 -22.63 4.68 15.81
N THR A 17 -21.93 5.11 16.87
CA THR A 17 -22.11 6.45 17.48
C THR A 17 -21.05 6.65 18.58
N ILE A 18 -20.21 7.68 18.43
CA ILE A 18 -20.10 8.86 19.29
C ILE A 18 -18.91 9.67 18.75
N LEU A 19 -19.19 10.73 17.98
CA LEU A 19 -18.40 11.96 17.97
C LEU A 19 -19.08 13.02 17.09
N VAL A 20 -20.01 13.78 17.67
CA VAL A 20 -20.25 15.17 17.28
C VAL A 20 -20.63 15.95 18.53
N ALA A 21 -19.72 16.81 18.98
CA ALA A 21 -20.05 18.13 19.57
C ALA A 21 -18.76 18.80 20.07
N ALA A 22 -17.96 19.34 19.15
CA ALA A 22 -17.11 20.51 19.40
C ALA A 22 -16.54 21.03 18.07
N PHE A 23 -17.42 21.44 17.16
CA PHE A 23 -17.07 22.41 16.13
C PHE A 23 -17.47 23.81 16.65
N LEU A 24 -16.67 24.81 16.27
CA LEU A 24 -16.90 26.26 16.30
C LEU A 24 -16.39 27.07 17.52
N VAL A 25 -15.13 27.49 17.42
CA VAL A 25 -14.82 28.95 17.41
C VAL A 25 -14.01 29.26 16.15
N CYS A 26 -14.48 30.27 15.42
CA CYS A 26 -13.96 30.77 14.16
C CYS A 26 -12.92 31.90 14.35
N PHE A 27 -11.98 31.99 13.39
CA PHE A 27 -11.16 33.13 12.94
C PHE A 27 -10.20 33.87 13.90
N SER A 28 -8.89 33.81 13.62
CA SER A 28 -8.17 34.84 12.82
C SER A 28 -6.64 34.82 13.05
N ALA A 29 -5.87 34.43 12.04
CA ALA A 29 -4.56 35.00 11.70
C ALA A 29 -4.09 34.39 10.36
N LEU A 30 -3.98 35.23 9.34
CA LEU A 30 -3.16 34.98 8.16
C LEU A 30 -1.72 34.71 8.60
N ALA A 31 -1.20 33.52 8.33
CA ALA A 31 0.22 33.28 8.16
C ALA A 31 0.38 32.50 6.85
N GLU A 32 1.13 33.09 5.94
CA GLU A 32 1.38 32.66 4.56
C GLU A 32 1.77 31.18 4.48
N LEU A 33 1.00 30.38 3.74
CA LEU A 33 1.47 29.11 3.21
C LEU A 33 2.59 29.41 2.22
N ARG A 34 3.83 29.11 2.63
CA ARG A 34 4.99 29.20 1.74
C ARG A 34 4.83 28.17 0.63
N VAL A 35 4.74 28.65 -0.60
CA VAL A 35 5.03 27.85 -1.79
C VAL A 35 6.46 27.34 -1.69
N THR A 36 6.67 26.08 -2.05
CA THR A 36 8.00 25.49 -2.18
C THR A 36 8.78 26.27 -3.25
N ASP A 37 9.77 27.04 -2.81
CA ASP A 37 10.65 27.81 -3.69
C ASP A 37 11.66 26.87 -4.35
N GLU A 38 11.28 26.19 -5.43
CA GLU A 38 12.15 25.23 -6.13
C GLU A 38 13.46 25.85 -6.64
N ALA A 39 13.42 27.12 -7.08
CA ALA A 39 14.60 27.86 -7.48
C ALA A 39 15.49 28.20 -6.27
N GLY A 40 14.87 28.57 -5.15
CA GLY A 40 15.54 28.77 -3.87
C GLY A 40 16.05 27.48 -3.25
N LEU A 41 15.39 26.33 -3.48
CA LEU A 41 15.83 25.00 -3.08
C LEU A 41 16.99 24.52 -3.93
N LYS A 42 17.01 24.83 -5.23
CA LYS A 42 18.17 24.58 -6.10
C LYS A 42 19.36 25.46 -5.72
N ALA A 43 19.13 26.76 -5.50
CA ALA A 43 20.16 27.67 -5.00
C ALA A 43 20.58 27.36 -3.54
N LEU A 44 19.69 26.76 -2.73
CA LEU A 44 20.02 26.25 -1.41
C LEU A 44 20.84 24.97 -1.53
N SER A 45 20.50 24.05 -2.43
CA SER A 45 21.25 22.83 -2.71
C SER A 45 22.68 23.14 -3.16
N GLU A 46 22.86 24.11 -4.05
CA GLU A 46 24.18 24.59 -4.49
C GLU A 46 24.96 25.24 -3.31
N ARG A 47 24.31 26.10 -2.51
CA ARG A 47 24.94 26.71 -1.30
C ARG A 47 25.26 25.70 -0.21
N LEU A 48 24.43 24.68 -0.01
CA LEU A 48 24.65 23.61 0.98
C LEU A 48 25.76 22.67 0.51
N THR A 49 25.88 22.44 -0.80
CA THR A 49 27.01 21.73 -1.39
C THR A 49 28.32 22.49 -1.16
N GLU A 50 28.35 23.81 -1.42
CA GLU A 50 29.52 24.64 -1.12
C GLU A 50 29.84 24.70 0.39
N ARG A 51 28.80 24.75 1.24
CA ARG A 51 28.95 24.71 2.71
C ARG A 51 29.57 23.39 3.16
N TYR A 52 29.07 22.26 2.63
CA TYR A 52 29.60 20.93 2.93
C TYR A 52 31.07 20.81 2.50
N LEU A 53 31.42 21.27 1.30
CA LEU A 53 32.81 21.29 0.84
C LEU A 53 33.69 22.20 1.71
N SER A 54 33.15 23.32 2.21
CA SER A 54 33.90 24.22 3.11
C SER A 54 34.22 23.61 4.47
N MET A 55 33.42 22.63 4.92
CA MET A 55 33.66 21.90 6.17
C MET A 55 34.77 20.85 6.04
N GLN A 56 35.17 20.48 4.82
CA GLN A 56 36.26 19.54 4.56
C GLN A 56 37.63 20.21 4.40
N GLY A 57 37.78 21.43 4.94
CA GLY A 57 38.98 22.25 4.86
C GLY A 57 40.18 21.77 5.71
N PRO A 58 41.21 22.62 5.90
CA PRO A 58 42.48 22.20 6.53
C PRO A 58 42.35 21.63 7.94
N GLU A 59 41.42 22.13 8.77
CA GLU A 59 41.23 21.63 10.13
C GLU A 59 40.57 20.24 10.14
N TYR A 60 39.64 19.98 9.22
CA TYR A 60 39.10 18.64 8.98
C TYR A 60 40.20 17.65 8.56
N GLN A 61 41.03 18.02 7.59
CA GLN A 61 42.15 17.18 7.15
C GLN A 61 43.16 16.93 8.28
N ARG A 62 43.41 17.95 9.12
CA ARG A 62 44.26 17.84 10.30
C ARG A 62 43.67 16.87 11.32
N LEU A 63 42.41 17.03 11.71
CA LEU A 63 41.75 16.15 12.68
C LEU A 63 41.65 14.72 12.15
N LYS A 64 41.35 14.51 10.86
CA LYS A 64 41.30 13.19 10.19
C LYS A 64 42.68 12.49 10.11
N ALA A 65 43.77 13.24 10.20
CA ALA A 65 45.14 12.70 10.19
C ALA A 65 45.66 12.29 11.58
N ILE A 66 44.97 12.65 12.67
CA ILE A 66 45.39 12.28 14.03
C ILE A 66 45.19 10.78 14.25
N ARG A 67 46.15 10.15 14.93
CA ARG A 67 46.16 8.70 15.24
C ARG A 67 46.29 8.37 16.73
N THR A 68 46.26 9.38 17.61
CA THR A 68 46.41 9.20 19.07
C THR A 68 45.42 10.08 19.85
N GLY A 69 45.09 9.71 21.10
CA GLY A 69 44.10 10.41 21.93
C GLY A 69 42.67 10.30 21.39
N TYR A 70 41.75 11.15 21.85
CA TYR A 70 40.33 11.14 21.45
C TYR A 70 40.12 11.09 19.93
N TRP A 71 40.87 11.88 19.16
CA TRP A 71 40.81 11.88 17.69
C TRP A 71 41.45 10.65 17.05
N GLY A 72 42.45 10.06 17.69
CA GLY A 72 43.02 8.79 17.26
C GLY A 72 42.06 7.62 17.43
N GLU A 73 41.38 7.57 18.57
CA GLU A 73 40.33 6.60 18.85
C GLU A 73 39.16 6.79 17.87
N LEU A 74 38.66 8.01 17.71
CA LEU A 74 37.56 8.31 16.80
C LEU A 74 37.88 8.03 15.32
N ASN A 75 39.10 8.31 14.84
CA ASN A 75 39.49 8.01 13.45
C ASN A 75 39.83 6.54 13.22
N ALA A 76 40.04 5.76 14.28
CA ALA A 76 40.25 4.31 14.23
C ALA A 76 38.95 3.54 14.49
N ASP A 77 37.91 4.23 14.96
CA ASP A 77 36.58 3.70 15.24
C ASP A 77 35.79 3.56 13.93
N PRO A 78 35.48 2.33 13.47
CA PRO A 78 34.74 2.13 12.23
C PRO A 78 33.25 2.53 12.34
N GLU A 79 32.73 2.80 13.54
CA GLU A 79 31.34 3.18 13.81
C GLU A 79 31.13 4.70 13.88
N ARG A 80 32.20 5.48 13.67
CA ARG A 80 32.18 6.96 13.73
C ARG A 80 32.99 7.54 12.59
N GLU A 81 32.39 8.46 11.83
CA GLU A 81 33.13 9.21 10.81
C GLU A 81 33.16 10.70 11.14
N LEU A 82 34.37 11.26 11.23
CA LEU A 82 34.56 12.71 11.10
C LEU A 82 34.28 13.09 9.66
N VAL A 83 33.20 13.85 9.42
CA VAL A 83 32.72 14.23 8.08
C VAL A 83 33.01 15.69 7.73
N GLY A 84 33.32 16.53 8.73
CA GLY A 84 33.66 17.93 8.53
C GLY A 84 33.99 18.66 9.83
N VAL A 85 34.41 19.92 9.72
CA VAL A 85 34.59 20.85 10.83
C VAL A 85 33.84 22.15 10.51
N GLU A 86 32.95 22.55 11.40
CA GLU A 86 32.19 23.81 11.30
C GLU A 86 33.13 25.03 11.37
N LYS A 87 32.64 26.19 10.93
CA LYS A 87 33.44 27.43 10.87
C LYS A 87 33.95 27.91 12.24
N ASP A 88 33.30 27.52 13.33
CA ASP A 88 33.71 27.83 14.70
C ASP A 88 34.70 26.81 15.29
N GLY A 89 35.12 25.81 14.47
CA GLY A 89 36.05 24.76 14.87
C GLY A 89 35.37 23.54 15.47
N THR A 90 34.03 23.50 15.53
CA THR A 90 33.30 22.34 16.05
C THR A 90 33.38 21.16 15.08
N PRO A 91 33.87 19.99 15.50
CA PRO A 91 33.92 18.82 14.65
C PRO A 91 32.53 18.20 14.46
N VAL A 92 32.24 17.75 13.25
CA VAL A 92 30.99 17.08 12.90
C VAL A 92 31.26 15.59 12.69
N ILE A 93 30.68 14.77 13.56
CA ILE A 93 30.89 13.32 13.65
C ILE A 93 29.54 12.62 13.41
N MET A 94 29.51 11.61 12.54
CA MET A 94 28.32 10.77 12.27
C MET A 94 28.45 9.39 12.95
N TYR A 95 27.33 8.71 13.21
CA TYR A 95 27.23 7.38 13.88
C TYR A 95 26.32 6.41 13.11
N THR A 96 26.49 5.09 13.31
CA THR A 96 25.55 4.02 12.89
C THR A 96 24.62 3.56 14.03
N SER A 97 23.39 3.12 13.73
CA SER A 97 22.35 2.84 14.74
C SER A 97 21.26 1.86 14.26
N ASN A 98 20.64 1.05 15.15
CA ASN A 98 19.48 0.21 14.81
C ASN A 98 18.31 1.03 14.26
N VAL A 99 18.21 2.31 14.67
CA VAL A 99 17.21 3.24 14.13
C VAL A 99 17.45 3.54 12.65
N ASN A 100 18.67 3.38 12.12
CA ASN A 100 18.93 3.44 10.69
C ASN A 100 18.49 2.15 9.97
N ALA A 101 18.63 0.99 10.59
CA ALA A 101 18.04 -0.26 10.08
C ALA A 101 16.51 -0.15 10.05
N ALA A 102 15.89 0.45 11.08
CA ALA A 102 14.47 0.75 11.10
C ALA A 102 14.07 1.76 10.00
N ARG A 103 14.93 2.73 9.67
CA ARG A 103 14.71 3.64 8.53
C ARG A 103 14.84 2.95 7.17
N THR A 104 15.80 2.04 7.05
CA THR A 104 16.05 1.28 5.81
C THR A 104 14.79 0.57 5.32
N ILE A 105 14.06 -0.08 6.24
CA ILE A 105 12.80 -0.76 5.92
C ILE A 105 11.56 0.02 6.35
N ARG A 106 11.72 1.30 6.73
CA ARG A 106 10.66 2.25 7.13
C ARG A 106 9.79 1.86 8.33
N VAL A 107 10.27 0.96 9.17
CA VAL A 107 9.68 0.66 10.50
C VAL A 107 9.52 1.93 11.35
N ASN A 108 10.47 2.87 11.24
CA ASN A 108 10.38 4.15 11.96
C ASN A 108 9.16 5.00 11.59
N GLN A 109 8.52 4.74 10.43
CA GLN A 109 7.36 5.50 9.96
C GLN A 109 6.04 4.93 10.51
N VAL A 110 6.01 3.62 10.81
CA VAL A 110 4.84 2.92 11.35
C VAL A 110 4.88 2.75 12.86
N ASN A 111 6.06 2.87 13.48
CA ASN A 111 6.20 2.87 14.94
C ASN A 111 5.51 4.07 15.60
N PRO A 112 5.20 3.99 16.91
CA PRO A 112 4.69 5.12 17.68
C PRO A 112 5.47 6.41 17.49
N GLY A 113 4.74 7.47 17.13
CA GLY A 113 5.30 8.79 16.80
C GLY A 113 5.91 8.90 15.39
N GLY A 114 5.73 7.87 14.56
CA GLY A 114 5.99 7.90 13.12
C GLY A 114 4.94 8.71 12.36
N ILE A 115 5.14 8.89 11.05
CA ILE A 115 4.31 9.78 10.22
C ILE A 115 2.98 9.16 9.77
N THR A 116 2.83 7.84 9.83
CA THR A 116 1.59 7.17 9.39
C THR A 116 0.51 7.18 10.47
N GLY A 117 0.88 7.32 11.74
CA GLY A 117 -0.03 7.23 12.88
C GLY A 117 -0.53 5.82 13.21
N TYR A 118 0.04 4.77 12.60
CA TYR A 118 -0.34 3.38 12.89
C TYR A 118 0.07 2.92 14.30
N ASP A 119 1.09 3.56 14.88
CA ASP A 119 1.57 3.31 16.24
C ASP A 119 1.90 1.83 16.55
N LEU A 120 2.43 1.10 15.57
CA LEU A 120 2.78 -0.33 15.66
C LEU A 120 4.10 -0.53 16.41
N ASN A 121 4.11 -1.31 17.49
CA ASN A 121 5.35 -1.61 18.22
C ASN A 121 5.51 -3.10 18.56
N GLY A 122 4.61 -3.96 18.11
CA GLY A 122 4.58 -5.38 18.39
C GLY A 122 3.92 -5.74 19.74
N SER A 123 3.21 -4.82 20.39
CA SER A 123 2.46 -5.09 21.62
C SER A 123 1.17 -5.86 21.32
N THR A 124 1.33 -7.11 20.89
CA THR A 124 0.26 -8.07 20.61
C THR A 124 0.41 -9.33 21.49
N ALA A 125 -0.66 -10.12 21.58
CA ALA A 125 -0.64 -11.44 22.22
C ALA A 125 0.02 -12.52 21.34
N TRP A 126 0.44 -12.17 20.12
CA TRP A 126 1.02 -13.09 19.17
C TRP A 126 2.49 -13.40 19.45
N GLY A 127 2.92 -14.59 19.07
CA GLY A 127 4.28 -15.05 19.28
C GLY A 127 5.28 -14.52 18.26
N LEU A 128 6.38 -13.94 18.77
CA LEU A 128 7.62 -13.70 18.03
C LEU A 128 8.73 -14.56 18.67
N ALA A 129 9.50 -15.26 17.85
CA ALA A 129 10.63 -16.06 18.32
C ALA A 129 11.91 -15.89 17.52
N VAL A 130 13.02 -16.28 18.12
CA VAL A 130 14.35 -16.29 17.50
C VAL A 130 15.08 -17.59 17.86
N TRP A 131 15.68 -18.21 16.85
CA TRP A 131 16.65 -19.30 17.02
C TRP A 131 18.04 -18.78 16.64
N ASP A 132 19.05 -19.10 17.44
CA ASP A 132 20.43 -18.63 17.23
C ASP A 132 21.47 -19.56 17.90
N ASN A 133 22.76 -19.21 17.93
CA ASN A 133 23.81 -19.99 18.57
C ASN A 133 23.73 -20.05 20.11
N GLY A 134 22.73 -19.39 20.68
CA GLY A 134 22.42 -19.32 22.09
C GLY A 134 21.09 -18.60 22.30
N VAL A 135 20.78 -18.29 23.55
CA VAL A 135 19.54 -17.61 23.96
C VAL A 135 19.83 -16.19 24.45
N THR A 136 18.78 -15.38 24.53
CA THR A 136 18.91 -14.02 25.07
C THR A 136 19.27 -14.07 26.55
N ASN A 137 20.19 -13.21 26.98
CA ASN A 137 20.50 -13.06 28.39
C ASN A 137 19.29 -12.45 29.11
N PRO A 138 18.62 -13.18 30.03
CA PRO A 138 17.44 -12.67 30.72
C PRO A 138 17.77 -11.47 31.65
N ASN A 139 19.05 -11.25 31.96
CA ASN A 139 19.51 -10.11 32.75
C ASN A 139 19.83 -8.86 31.92
N ASN A 140 19.77 -8.95 30.58
CA ASN A 140 19.96 -7.77 29.75
C ASN A 140 18.76 -6.81 29.98
N PRO A 141 19.02 -5.56 30.43
CA PRO A 141 17.96 -4.61 30.76
C PRO A 141 16.99 -4.34 29.61
N GLU A 142 17.47 -4.43 28.36
CA GLU A 142 16.65 -4.21 27.17
C GLU A 142 15.49 -5.21 27.05
N PHE A 143 15.56 -6.36 27.73
CA PHE A 143 14.52 -7.41 27.72
C PHE A 143 13.88 -7.69 29.08
N ALA A 144 14.06 -6.84 30.08
CA ALA A 144 13.64 -7.11 31.46
C ALA A 144 12.16 -7.57 31.56
N GLY A 145 11.94 -8.88 31.71
CA GLY A 145 10.61 -9.52 31.76
C GLY A 145 9.90 -9.73 30.40
N ARG A 146 10.55 -9.37 29.29
CA ARG A 146 10.04 -9.50 27.91
C ARG A 146 10.79 -10.52 27.06
N SER A 147 11.70 -11.31 27.65
CA SER A 147 12.30 -12.47 26.98
C SER A 147 12.03 -13.76 27.76
N SER A 148 11.63 -14.81 27.08
CA SER A 148 11.51 -16.19 27.60
C SER A 148 12.51 -17.11 26.90
N ASN A 149 13.10 -18.02 27.66
CA ASN A 149 14.02 -19.03 27.16
C ASN A 149 13.24 -20.34 26.87
N GLY A 150 13.30 -20.81 25.62
CA GLY A 150 12.62 -22.03 25.17
C GLY A 150 13.29 -23.33 25.61
N ASP A 151 14.63 -23.36 25.71
CA ASP A 151 15.40 -24.61 25.81
C ASP A 151 16.00 -24.85 27.19
N GLY A 152 15.84 -23.89 28.10
CA GLY A 152 16.43 -23.92 29.43
C GLY A 152 17.97 -23.86 29.44
N THR A 153 18.59 -23.63 28.28
CA THR A 153 20.04 -23.42 28.12
C THR A 153 20.50 -22.11 28.77
N SER A 154 21.77 -21.99 29.12
CA SER A 154 22.37 -20.75 29.67
C SER A 154 23.49 -20.20 28.78
N ASN A 155 23.46 -20.54 27.49
CA ASN A 155 24.40 -20.04 26.51
C ASN A 155 23.97 -18.65 25.99
N TYR A 156 24.58 -17.58 26.50
CA TYR A 156 24.20 -16.19 26.19
C TYR A 156 25.18 -15.54 25.21
N GLU A 157 25.29 -16.11 24.02
CA GLU A 157 26.25 -15.68 23.01
C GLU A 157 26.00 -14.26 22.51
N ALA A 158 27.08 -13.60 22.08
CA ALA A 158 27.03 -12.22 21.59
C ALA A 158 26.14 -12.08 20.35
N HIS A 159 26.19 -13.06 19.44
CA HIS A 159 25.41 -13.09 18.21
C HIS A 159 23.90 -13.18 18.51
N ALA A 160 23.48 -14.17 19.30
CA ALA A 160 22.09 -14.33 19.74
C ALA A 160 21.51 -13.09 20.44
N ASN A 161 22.28 -12.43 21.30
CA ASN A 161 21.79 -11.21 21.97
C ASN A 161 21.67 -10.03 20.99
N HIS A 162 22.52 -9.97 19.97
CA HIS A 162 22.47 -8.94 18.93
C HIS A 162 21.26 -9.10 18.01
N THR A 163 20.97 -10.33 17.59
CA THR A 163 19.81 -10.67 16.77
C THR A 163 18.50 -10.42 17.54
N SER A 164 18.41 -10.89 18.79
CA SER A 164 17.28 -10.59 19.68
C SER A 164 17.08 -9.09 19.91
N GLY A 165 18.18 -8.34 20.05
CA GLY A 165 18.11 -6.89 20.26
C GLY A 165 17.54 -6.17 19.05
N THR A 166 17.93 -6.63 17.86
CA THR A 166 17.45 -6.08 16.58
C THR A 166 15.94 -6.29 16.43
N LEU A 167 15.43 -7.43 16.90
CA LEU A 167 14.00 -7.72 16.94
C LEU A 167 13.25 -6.88 17.98
N ALA A 168 13.66 -6.94 19.26
CA ALA A 168 12.75 -6.65 20.38
C ALA A 168 13.36 -5.86 21.55
N ALA A 169 14.56 -5.30 21.43
CA ALA A 169 15.12 -4.43 22.48
C ALA A 169 14.18 -3.25 22.77
N ALA A 170 13.95 -2.96 24.06
CA ALA A 170 13.00 -1.93 24.50
C ALA A 170 13.37 -0.53 23.99
N GLY A 171 14.65 -0.33 23.68
CA GLY A 171 15.22 0.96 23.35
C GLY A 171 15.53 1.78 24.61
N ILE A 172 15.99 1.12 25.69
CA ILE A 172 16.63 1.82 26.83
C ILE A 172 17.79 2.66 26.28
N ASN A 173 18.59 2.06 25.39
CA ASN A 173 19.34 2.83 24.42
C ASN A 173 18.50 3.01 23.16
N VAL A 174 18.05 4.24 22.92
CA VAL A 174 17.21 4.57 21.75
C VAL A 174 17.84 4.13 20.42
N ASN A 175 19.18 4.15 20.31
CA ASN A 175 19.88 3.76 19.10
C ASN A 175 19.90 2.24 18.88
N ALA A 176 19.62 1.43 19.91
CA ALA A 176 19.56 -0.03 19.84
C ALA A 176 18.13 -0.57 19.82
N ARG A 177 17.09 0.30 19.86
CA ARG A 177 15.69 -0.10 19.89
C ARG A 177 15.37 -1.09 18.77
N GLY A 178 14.78 -2.23 19.13
CA GLY A 178 14.37 -3.25 18.16
C GLY A 178 13.18 -2.80 17.33
N MET A 179 12.94 -3.46 16.20
CA MET A 179 11.83 -3.12 15.30
C MET A 179 10.47 -3.27 16.01
N ALA A 180 10.28 -4.37 16.74
CA ALA A 180 9.09 -4.71 17.51
C ALA A 180 9.36 -4.56 19.03
N TYR A 181 9.79 -3.37 19.45
CA TYR A 181 10.26 -3.10 20.82
C TYR A 181 9.20 -3.26 21.92
N GLY A 182 7.91 -3.33 21.58
CA GLY A 182 6.79 -3.55 22.49
C GLY A 182 6.42 -5.02 22.72
N THR A 183 7.03 -5.96 22.00
CA THR A 183 6.68 -7.39 22.07
C THR A 183 7.34 -8.13 23.25
N THR A 184 6.87 -9.35 23.52
CA THR A 184 7.61 -10.39 24.25
C THR A 184 8.27 -11.36 23.26
N LEU A 185 9.53 -11.71 23.50
CA LEU A 185 10.34 -12.55 22.61
C LEU A 185 10.62 -13.91 23.26
N THR A 186 10.33 -15.01 22.56
CA THR A 186 10.79 -16.34 22.96
C THR A 186 12.08 -16.69 22.21
N THR A 187 13.09 -17.17 22.92
CA THR A 187 14.44 -17.35 22.36
C THR A 187 14.89 -18.78 22.56
N PHE A 188 15.43 -19.36 21.50
CA PHE A 188 15.91 -20.73 21.44
C PHE A 188 17.36 -20.74 20.94
N ASP A 189 18.15 -21.73 21.36
CA ASP A 189 19.36 -22.07 20.64
C ASP A 189 19.03 -22.92 19.41
N TRP A 190 19.95 -23.06 18.46
CA TRP A 190 19.70 -23.72 17.19
C TRP A 190 19.61 -25.26 17.29
N ALA A 191 19.80 -25.83 18.48
CA ALA A 191 19.75 -27.26 18.64
C ALA A 191 18.28 -27.69 18.57
N MET A 192 17.99 -28.78 17.85
CA MET A 192 16.60 -29.25 17.70
C MET A 192 15.61 -28.22 17.10
N ASP A 193 16.12 -27.17 16.45
CA ASP A 193 15.35 -26.06 15.88
C ASP A 193 14.04 -26.47 15.18
N GLN A 194 14.08 -27.36 14.19
CA GLN A 194 12.85 -27.77 13.49
C GLN A 194 11.82 -28.46 14.40
N GLN A 195 12.27 -29.21 15.41
CA GLN A 195 11.38 -29.89 16.37
C GLN A 195 10.72 -28.88 17.30
N GLU A 196 11.49 -27.93 17.81
CA GLU A 196 11.01 -26.85 18.67
C GLU A 196 10.07 -25.91 17.91
N MET A 197 10.44 -25.55 16.69
CA MET A 197 9.65 -24.73 15.79
C MET A 197 8.31 -25.41 15.46
N ALA A 198 8.32 -26.69 15.08
CA ALA A 198 7.08 -27.45 14.84
C ALA A 198 6.18 -27.49 16.08
N SER A 199 6.75 -27.64 17.27
CA SER A 199 5.98 -27.64 18.52
C SER A 199 5.42 -26.26 18.89
N SER A 200 6.05 -25.18 18.41
CA SER A 200 5.72 -23.79 18.74
C SER A 200 4.87 -23.09 17.68
N ALA A 201 4.80 -23.64 16.46
CA ALA A 201 4.17 -23.00 15.30
C ALA A 201 2.71 -22.57 15.53
N HIS A 202 1.97 -23.28 16.39
CA HIS A 202 0.56 -22.99 16.67
C HIS A 202 0.30 -21.64 17.36
N TRP A 203 1.29 -21.05 18.05
CA TRP A 203 1.17 -19.73 18.69
C TRP A 203 2.07 -18.66 18.06
N LEU A 204 3.04 -19.06 17.23
CA LEU A 204 3.93 -18.15 16.51
C LEU A 204 3.24 -17.48 15.33
N LYS A 205 3.71 -16.28 14.99
CA LYS A 205 3.34 -15.55 13.76
C LYS A 205 4.56 -15.26 12.90
N VAL A 206 5.68 -14.91 13.54
CA VAL A 206 6.96 -14.71 12.86
C VAL A 206 8.09 -15.32 13.68
N SER A 207 9.10 -15.87 13.02
CA SER A 207 10.38 -16.23 13.62
C SER A 207 11.57 -15.69 12.82
N SER A 208 12.70 -15.55 13.49
CA SER A 208 13.98 -15.20 12.88
C SER A 208 15.01 -16.30 13.09
N HIS A 209 15.69 -16.71 12.02
CA HIS A 209 16.73 -17.75 12.02
C HIS A 209 18.00 -17.23 11.33
N SER A 210 18.95 -16.77 12.14
CA SER A 210 20.15 -16.04 11.68
C SER A 210 21.41 -16.92 11.56
N TYR A 211 21.23 -18.19 11.22
CA TYR A 211 22.28 -19.19 11.04
C TYR A 211 22.02 -20.03 9.78
N SER A 212 23.00 -20.84 9.38
CA SER A 212 22.88 -21.79 8.28
C SER A 212 23.68 -23.07 8.56
N SER A 213 23.35 -24.15 7.87
CA SER A 213 24.21 -25.34 7.82
C SER A 213 25.32 -25.12 6.79
N GLY A 214 26.58 -25.34 7.19
CA GLY A 214 27.73 -25.18 6.29
C GLY A 214 27.92 -26.38 5.35
N GLY A 215 28.53 -26.15 4.18
CA GLY A 215 29.07 -27.20 3.31
C GLY A 215 28.29 -27.50 2.03
N GLN A 216 27.04 -27.06 1.90
CA GLN A 216 26.22 -27.14 0.67
C GLN A 216 25.51 -25.81 0.43
N TYR A 217 25.46 -25.39 -0.83
CA TYR A 217 24.85 -24.12 -1.24
C TYR A 217 23.84 -24.37 -2.34
N SER A 218 22.73 -23.65 -2.26
CA SER A 218 21.68 -23.56 -3.27
C SER A 218 20.94 -24.87 -3.60
N GLU A 219 21.34 -26.00 -3.04
CA GLU A 219 20.64 -27.29 -3.20
C GLU A 219 19.45 -27.39 -2.24
N TYR A 220 18.33 -27.93 -2.72
CA TYR A 220 17.18 -28.26 -1.86
C TYR A 220 17.42 -29.59 -1.14
N THR A 221 17.52 -29.53 0.19
CA THR A 221 17.96 -30.65 1.05
C THR A 221 16.84 -31.13 1.99
N TRP A 222 17.06 -32.25 2.69
CA TRP A 222 16.17 -32.70 3.77
C TRP A 222 15.95 -31.64 4.85
N LEU A 223 16.98 -30.84 5.15
CA LEU A 223 16.84 -29.76 6.13
C LEU A 223 15.96 -28.64 5.57
N THR A 224 16.12 -28.28 4.30
CA THR A 224 15.25 -27.31 3.61
C THR A 224 13.79 -27.78 3.60
N ALA A 225 13.57 -29.05 3.25
CA ALA A 225 12.25 -29.67 3.21
C ALA A 225 11.52 -29.58 4.56
N GLY A 226 12.23 -29.80 5.68
CA GLY A 226 11.63 -29.67 7.01
C GLY A 226 11.10 -28.27 7.33
N PHE A 227 11.71 -27.19 6.81
CA PHE A 227 11.17 -25.84 6.97
C PHE A 227 9.88 -25.65 6.14
N ASP A 228 9.86 -26.17 4.91
CA ASP A 228 8.68 -26.12 4.04
C ASP A 228 7.52 -26.94 4.61
N GLU A 229 7.79 -28.13 5.18
CA GLU A 229 6.79 -28.96 5.89
C GLU A 229 6.14 -28.22 7.06
N ILE A 230 6.96 -27.52 7.87
CA ILE A 230 6.45 -26.78 9.03
C ILE A 230 5.61 -25.58 8.57
N ALA A 231 6.07 -24.84 7.57
CA ALA A 231 5.30 -23.72 7.01
C ALA A 231 3.97 -24.20 6.38
N TYR A 232 3.99 -25.33 5.66
CA TYR A 232 2.79 -25.92 5.06
C TYR A 232 1.75 -26.32 6.12
N LEU A 233 2.19 -26.92 7.23
CA LEU A 233 1.31 -27.28 8.35
C LEU A 233 0.91 -26.09 9.24
N ALA A 234 1.61 -24.97 9.13
CA ALA A 234 1.37 -23.75 9.90
C ALA A 234 1.21 -22.52 8.98
N PRO A 235 0.12 -22.43 8.20
CA PRO A 235 -0.06 -21.42 7.15
C PRO A 235 -0.13 -19.98 7.68
N ASN A 236 -0.22 -19.78 9.00
CA ASN A 236 -0.27 -18.47 9.67
C ASN A 236 1.04 -18.14 10.43
N TYR A 237 2.16 -18.75 10.00
CA TYR A 237 3.47 -18.60 10.61
C TYR A 237 4.54 -18.37 9.53
N LEU A 238 5.14 -17.17 9.54
CA LEU A 238 6.20 -16.79 8.63
C LEU A 238 7.59 -17.08 9.24
N ILE A 239 8.38 -17.88 8.53
CA ILE A 239 9.75 -18.21 8.91
C ILE A 239 10.70 -17.31 8.13
N CYS A 240 11.45 -16.44 8.82
CA CYS A 240 12.47 -15.60 8.19
C CYS A 240 13.87 -16.18 8.39
N GLN A 241 14.64 -16.36 7.32
CA GLN A 241 15.97 -16.98 7.37
C GLN A 241 17.04 -16.12 6.69
N ALA A 242 18.27 -16.15 7.21
CA ALA A 242 19.40 -15.44 6.61
C ALA A 242 19.84 -16.08 5.29
N ALA A 243 20.15 -15.29 4.26
CA ALA A 243 20.65 -15.83 2.99
C ALA A 243 22.03 -16.51 3.09
N ALA A 244 22.80 -16.24 4.15
CA ALA A 244 24.23 -16.53 4.35
C ALA A 244 25.18 -15.40 3.86
N ASN A 245 26.48 -15.58 4.10
CA ASN A 245 27.51 -14.54 3.96
C ASN A 245 28.63 -14.93 2.98
N ASP A 246 28.30 -15.77 1.98
CA ASP A 246 29.23 -16.40 1.05
C ASP A 246 29.23 -15.75 -0.34
N GLY A 247 28.70 -14.52 -0.46
CA GLY A 247 28.83 -13.69 -1.65
C GLY A 247 30.28 -13.33 -1.98
N PRO A 248 30.58 -12.76 -3.16
CA PRO A 248 29.63 -12.23 -4.15
C PRO A 248 29.28 -13.21 -5.29
N GLY A 249 29.68 -14.47 -5.18
CA GLY A 249 29.42 -15.50 -6.21
C GLY A 249 27.92 -15.81 -6.36
N TRP A 250 27.57 -16.45 -7.48
CA TRP A 250 26.21 -16.94 -7.74
C TRP A 250 25.95 -18.24 -6.98
N SER A 251 24.68 -18.52 -6.71
CA SER A 251 24.25 -19.76 -6.04
C SER A 251 25.00 -20.00 -4.72
N THR A 252 25.10 -18.94 -3.93
CA THR A 252 25.77 -18.93 -2.61
C THR A 252 24.78 -18.90 -1.45
N ILE A 253 23.47 -18.98 -1.72
CA ILE A 253 22.45 -19.13 -0.66
C ILE A 253 22.71 -20.44 0.08
N ALA A 254 22.70 -20.42 1.41
CA ALA A 254 22.84 -21.66 2.16
C ALA A 254 21.68 -22.62 1.89
N SER A 255 21.99 -23.90 1.66
CA SER A 255 20.98 -24.92 1.37
C SER A 255 19.89 -25.02 2.44
N SER A 256 20.21 -24.78 3.70
CA SER A 256 19.22 -24.79 4.80
C SER A 256 18.21 -23.64 4.76
N ASN A 257 18.45 -22.59 3.97
CA ASN A 257 17.76 -21.30 4.09
C ASN A 257 17.06 -20.85 2.79
N LEU A 258 16.76 -21.79 1.89
CA LEU A 258 16.20 -21.53 0.55
C LEU A 258 14.83 -22.19 0.30
N GLY A 259 14.13 -22.58 1.37
CA GLY A 259 12.79 -23.17 1.27
C GLY A 259 11.84 -22.33 0.41
N LYS A 260 10.87 -22.99 -0.21
CA LYS A 260 9.82 -22.32 -1.00
C LYS A 260 9.00 -21.40 -0.09
N ASN A 261 8.71 -21.87 1.13
CA ASN A 261 7.74 -21.24 2.03
C ASN A 261 8.35 -20.28 3.06
N VAL A 262 9.67 -20.14 3.07
CA VAL A 262 10.39 -19.21 3.97
C VAL A 262 10.62 -17.87 3.29
N LEU A 263 10.81 -16.83 4.10
CA LEU A 263 11.31 -15.53 3.66
C LEU A 263 12.82 -15.47 3.89
N THR A 264 13.59 -15.71 2.82
CA THR A 264 15.04 -15.64 2.79
C THR A 264 15.49 -14.19 2.61
N VAL A 265 16.37 -13.72 3.49
CA VAL A 265 16.73 -12.30 3.60
C VAL A 265 18.20 -12.06 3.27
N GLY A 266 18.46 -11.22 2.26
CA GLY A 266 19.79 -10.70 1.93
C GLY A 266 20.15 -9.43 2.72
N ALA A 267 21.39 -8.95 2.57
CA ALA A 267 21.91 -7.82 3.33
C ALA A 267 22.30 -6.64 2.43
N VAL A 268 21.82 -5.44 2.78
CA VAL A 268 22.24 -4.15 2.21
C VAL A 268 22.85 -3.24 3.26
N ASN A 269 23.50 -2.17 2.79
CA ASN A 269 23.92 -1.05 3.64
C ASN A 269 22.71 -0.20 4.11
N ASP A 270 22.95 0.78 4.99
CA ASP A 270 21.94 1.76 5.40
C ASP A 270 21.32 2.47 4.18
N VAL A 271 19.98 2.42 4.08
CA VAL A 271 19.19 3.19 3.11
C VAL A 271 18.32 4.17 3.89
N LEU A 272 18.91 5.29 4.32
CA LEU A 272 18.19 6.24 5.18
C LEU A 272 17.06 6.96 4.45
N ASN A 273 17.22 7.17 3.15
CA ASN A 273 16.22 7.69 2.25
C ASN A 273 16.37 6.96 0.93
N TYR A 274 15.34 6.24 0.52
CA TYR A 274 15.30 5.64 -0.81
C TYR A 274 15.04 6.75 -1.84
N THR A 275 15.93 6.87 -2.82
CA THR A 275 15.81 7.85 -3.92
C THR A 275 15.76 7.15 -5.28
N GLY A 276 15.33 5.88 -5.30
CA GLY A 276 15.37 5.00 -6.46
C GLY A 276 16.35 3.84 -6.31
N PRO A 277 16.37 2.89 -7.26
CA PRO A 277 17.08 1.61 -7.12
C PRO A 277 18.57 1.74 -6.83
N GLY A 278 19.22 2.74 -7.43
CA GLY A 278 20.65 3.01 -7.23
C GLY A 278 21.05 3.49 -5.84
N SER A 279 20.08 3.84 -4.97
CA SER A 279 20.34 4.18 -3.57
C SER A 279 20.52 2.95 -2.68
N VAL A 280 20.17 1.77 -3.18
CA VAL A 280 20.31 0.50 -2.46
C VAL A 280 21.63 -0.17 -2.84
N SER A 281 22.47 -0.42 -1.86
CA SER A 281 23.79 -1.03 -2.06
C SER A 281 23.87 -2.38 -1.35
N LEU A 282 23.92 -3.47 -2.12
CA LEU A 282 24.12 -4.82 -1.60
C LEU A 282 25.44 -4.93 -0.82
N ALA A 283 25.40 -5.57 0.34
CA ALA A 283 26.59 -5.95 1.07
C ALA A 283 27.41 -6.98 0.26
N GLY A 284 28.72 -6.77 0.14
CA GLY A 284 29.58 -7.63 -0.68
C GLY A 284 29.56 -9.11 -0.27
N PHE A 285 29.36 -9.38 1.03
CA PHE A 285 29.25 -10.72 1.59
C PHE A 285 27.88 -11.35 1.40
N SER A 286 26.82 -10.59 1.11
CA SER A 286 25.46 -11.15 1.03
C SER A 286 25.42 -12.25 -0.02
N SER A 287 25.02 -13.45 0.40
CA SER A 287 24.79 -14.56 -0.51
C SER A 287 23.71 -14.23 -1.53
N ARG A 288 23.81 -14.87 -2.70
CA ARG A 288 23.04 -14.57 -3.91
C ARG A 288 22.55 -15.86 -4.52
N GLY A 289 21.35 -15.83 -5.08
CA GLY A 289 20.82 -16.93 -5.86
C GLY A 289 21.46 -17.03 -7.24
N PRO A 290 20.73 -17.62 -8.20
CA PRO A 290 19.51 -18.39 -7.98
C PRO A 290 19.79 -19.64 -7.13
N THR A 291 18.74 -20.32 -6.67
CA THR A 291 18.89 -21.69 -6.15
C THR A 291 19.38 -22.62 -7.27
N GLN A 292 19.76 -23.85 -6.93
CA GLN A 292 20.24 -24.84 -7.91
C GLN A 292 19.17 -25.21 -8.94
N ASP A 293 17.90 -25.19 -8.55
CA ASP A 293 16.74 -25.39 -9.41
C ASP A 293 16.28 -24.11 -10.12
N GLY A 294 16.93 -22.96 -9.87
CA GLY A 294 16.73 -21.73 -10.65
C GLY A 294 15.83 -20.67 -10.01
N ARG A 295 15.19 -20.98 -8.87
CA ARG A 295 14.33 -20.04 -8.13
C ARG A 295 15.06 -18.77 -7.70
N ILE A 296 14.29 -17.69 -7.61
CA ILE A 296 14.76 -16.37 -7.16
C ILE A 296 14.98 -16.41 -5.65
N LYS A 297 16.23 -16.21 -5.23
CA LYS A 297 16.64 -16.01 -3.83
C LYS A 297 17.78 -14.98 -3.74
N PRO A 298 17.91 -14.19 -2.65
CA PRO A 298 16.96 -14.07 -1.53
C PRO A 298 15.58 -13.59 -2.01
N ASP A 299 14.53 -13.66 -1.18
CA ASP A 299 13.23 -13.10 -1.58
C ASP A 299 13.25 -11.58 -1.49
N VAL A 300 13.84 -11.04 -0.42
CA VAL A 300 13.98 -9.60 -0.18
C VAL A 300 15.31 -9.29 0.49
N VAL A 301 15.68 -8.01 0.54
CA VAL A 301 16.83 -7.52 1.31
C VAL A 301 16.41 -6.59 2.45
N GLY A 302 17.22 -6.58 3.51
CA GLY A 302 17.12 -5.64 4.62
C GLY A 302 18.50 -5.14 5.05
N ASN A 303 18.54 -4.22 6.00
CA ASN A 303 19.81 -3.68 6.47
C ASN A 303 20.63 -4.78 7.17
N GLY A 304 21.85 -5.05 6.72
CA GLY A 304 22.72 -6.09 7.28
C GLY A 304 24.14 -5.62 7.58
N VAL A 305 24.43 -4.32 7.49
CA VAL A 305 25.79 -3.77 7.62
C VAL A 305 25.83 -2.76 8.78
N GLN A 306 26.71 -3.02 9.74
CA GLN A 306 26.94 -2.17 10.91
C GLN A 306 25.67 -1.87 11.74
N LEU A 307 24.81 -2.87 11.95
CA LEU A 307 23.64 -2.73 12.81
C LEU A 307 24.07 -2.66 14.25
N TYR A 308 23.77 -1.55 14.92
CA TYR A 308 24.04 -1.37 16.34
C TYR A 308 22.92 -2.01 17.17
N SER A 309 23.24 -3.02 17.97
CA SER A 309 22.23 -3.73 18.79
C SER A 309 22.85 -4.21 20.11
N THR A 310 22.09 -4.95 20.89
CA THR A 310 22.46 -5.39 22.23
C THR A 310 23.49 -6.51 22.23
N LEU A 311 24.32 -6.58 23.27
CA LEU A 311 25.11 -7.75 23.64
C LEU A 311 24.48 -8.43 24.87
N SER A 312 25.05 -9.55 25.32
CA SER A 312 24.69 -10.12 26.62
C SER A 312 24.85 -9.09 27.75
N THR A 313 25.84 -8.22 27.64
CA THR A 313 25.97 -6.96 28.39
C THR A 313 26.47 -5.84 27.48
N GLY A 314 25.74 -4.73 27.39
CA GLY A 314 26.12 -3.58 26.58
C GLY A 314 25.58 -3.65 25.14
N TYR A 315 26.28 -3.02 24.21
CA TYR A 315 25.86 -2.86 22.82
C TYR A 315 27.09 -2.91 21.89
N THR A 316 26.89 -3.29 20.63
CA THR A 316 27.92 -3.26 19.58
C THR A 316 27.28 -3.21 18.20
N SER A 317 28.03 -2.84 17.16
CA SER A 317 27.60 -3.09 15.79
C SER A 317 28.09 -4.42 15.24
N MET A 318 27.26 -5.09 14.45
CA MET A 318 27.62 -6.31 13.71
C MET A 318 27.16 -6.21 12.25
N SER A 319 27.77 -7.00 11.37
CA SER A 319 27.39 -7.10 9.95
C SER A 319 27.23 -8.55 9.54
N GLY A 320 26.22 -8.82 8.74
CA GLY A 320 25.87 -10.15 8.24
C GLY A 320 24.42 -10.18 7.79
N THR A 321 24.05 -11.16 6.97
CA THR A 321 22.63 -11.48 6.73
C THR A 321 21.94 -11.90 8.03
N SER A 322 22.70 -12.40 9.00
CA SER A 322 22.27 -12.61 10.39
C SER A 322 21.71 -11.36 11.08
N MET A 323 22.09 -10.15 10.63
CA MET A 323 21.57 -8.88 11.13
C MET A 323 20.40 -8.36 10.28
N SER A 324 20.37 -8.66 8.97
CA SER A 324 19.24 -8.26 8.12
C SER A 324 17.99 -9.11 8.37
N THR A 325 18.13 -10.39 8.69
CA THR A 325 16.99 -11.25 9.04
C THR A 325 16.17 -10.75 10.23
N PRO A 326 16.73 -10.41 11.41
CA PRO A 326 15.96 -9.87 12.52
C PRO A 326 15.43 -8.44 12.24
N ASN A 327 16.09 -7.66 11.38
CA ASN A 327 15.55 -6.39 10.89
C ASN A 327 14.25 -6.62 10.10
N VAL A 328 14.26 -7.55 9.14
CA VAL A 328 13.09 -7.91 8.33
C VAL A 328 12.00 -8.59 9.18
N ALA A 329 12.34 -9.62 9.95
CA ALA A 329 11.39 -10.38 10.76
C ALA A 329 10.65 -9.48 11.78
N GLY A 330 11.37 -8.54 12.39
CA GLY A 330 10.74 -7.58 13.29
C GLY A 330 9.76 -6.64 12.57
N GLY A 331 10.09 -6.20 11.35
CA GLY A 331 9.16 -5.44 10.50
C GLY A 331 7.93 -6.24 10.09
N MET A 332 8.12 -7.50 9.65
CA MET A 332 7.01 -8.40 9.29
C MET A 332 6.09 -8.70 10.48
N PHE A 333 6.63 -8.75 11.70
CA PHE A 333 5.81 -8.91 12.90
C PHE A 333 4.92 -7.69 13.19
N LEU A 334 5.35 -6.47 12.84
CA LEU A 334 4.51 -5.28 12.90
C LEU A 334 3.39 -5.33 11.86
N LEU A 335 3.63 -5.87 10.66
CA LEU A 335 2.57 -6.08 9.67
C LEU A 335 1.53 -7.08 10.16
N ALA A 336 1.96 -8.14 10.85
CA ALA A 336 1.06 -9.07 11.51
C ALA A 336 0.18 -8.34 12.54
N GLU A 337 0.76 -7.52 13.43
CA GLU A 337 0.02 -6.66 14.36
C GLU A 337 -0.97 -5.72 13.64
N HIS A 338 -0.56 -5.08 12.54
CA HIS A 338 -1.43 -4.18 11.79
C HIS A 338 -2.61 -4.91 11.16
N TYR A 339 -2.37 -6.05 10.51
CA TYR A 339 -3.41 -6.89 9.94
C TYR A 339 -4.40 -7.35 11.01
N GLN A 340 -3.91 -7.74 12.19
CA GLN A 340 -4.75 -8.07 13.34
C GLN A 340 -5.71 -6.92 13.71
N ASN A 341 -5.16 -5.70 13.80
CA ASN A 341 -5.88 -4.50 14.23
C ASN A 341 -6.98 -4.10 13.24
N THR A 342 -6.77 -4.36 11.96
CA THR A 342 -7.62 -3.91 10.84
C THR A 342 -8.59 -5.00 10.35
N HIS A 343 -8.20 -6.28 10.41
CA HIS A 343 -8.93 -7.42 9.83
C HIS A 343 -9.61 -8.28 10.90
N SER A 344 -10.29 -7.64 11.85
CA SER A 344 -11.10 -8.33 12.86
C SER A 344 -10.34 -9.44 13.62
N TRP A 345 -9.08 -9.18 13.98
CA TRP A 345 -8.22 -10.09 14.72
C TRP A 345 -7.83 -11.39 13.99
N GLN A 346 -8.01 -11.46 12.67
CA GLN A 346 -7.53 -12.59 11.87
C GLN A 346 -5.99 -12.59 11.82
N PRO A 347 -5.35 -13.79 11.85
CA PRO A 347 -3.92 -13.89 11.61
C PRO A 347 -3.60 -13.54 10.15
N LEU A 348 -2.45 -12.90 9.95
CA LEU A 348 -1.89 -12.71 8.61
C LEU A 348 -1.27 -14.04 8.14
N PRO A 349 -1.73 -14.64 7.02
CA PRO A 349 -1.12 -15.87 6.51
C PRO A 349 0.33 -15.65 6.05
N SER A 350 1.13 -16.71 6.07
CA SER A 350 2.53 -16.70 5.65
C SER A 350 2.68 -16.37 4.18
N ALA A 351 1.87 -16.99 3.31
CA ALA A 351 1.82 -16.68 1.89
C ALA A 351 1.44 -15.21 1.63
N THR A 352 0.43 -14.68 2.33
CA THR A 352 0.05 -13.26 2.24
C THR A 352 1.16 -12.34 2.75
N SER A 353 1.86 -12.73 3.82
CA SER A 353 3.01 -11.98 4.34
C SER A 353 4.15 -11.91 3.33
N LYS A 354 4.47 -13.03 2.67
CA LYS A 354 5.48 -13.11 1.61
C LYS A 354 5.07 -12.28 0.40
N ALA A 355 3.81 -12.40 -0.04
CA ALA A 355 3.26 -11.59 -1.12
C ALA A 355 3.32 -10.09 -0.79
N LEU A 356 2.94 -9.65 0.42
CA LEU A 356 3.02 -8.24 0.85
C LEU A 356 4.45 -7.72 0.80
N ALA A 357 5.40 -8.49 1.33
CA ALA A 357 6.82 -8.13 1.33
C ALA A 357 7.35 -7.90 -0.09
N ILE A 358 6.95 -8.74 -1.04
CA ILE A 358 7.37 -8.70 -2.45
C ILE A 358 6.61 -7.63 -3.24
N HIS A 359 5.30 -7.55 -3.06
CA HIS A 359 4.43 -6.62 -3.77
C HIS A 359 4.78 -5.16 -3.49
N THR A 360 5.25 -4.88 -2.27
CA THR A 360 5.51 -3.52 -1.80
C THR A 360 6.99 -3.18 -1.67
N ALA A 361 7.90 -4.12 -1.98
CA ALA A 361 9.34 -3.87 -1.96
C ALA A 361 9.71 -2.72 -2.89
N ASP A 362 10.69 -1.90 -2.46
CA ASP A 362 11.28 -0.94 -3.37
C ASP A 362 12.23 -1.63 -4.33
N GLU A 363 12.15 -1.23 -5.59
CA GLU A 363 13.02 -1.71 -6.65
C GLU A 363 14.51 -1.51 -6.31
N CYS A 364 15.35 -2.44 -6.75
CA CYS A 364 16.78 -2.46 -6.48
C CYS A 364 17.57 -2.77 -7.76
N GLY A 365 18.88 -2.52 -7.73
CA GLY A 365 19.72 -2.90 -8.86
C GLY A 365 19.57 -1.98 -10.08
N GLY A 366 19.85 -2.54 -11.26
CA GLY A 366 20.00 -1.78 -12.50
C GLY A 366 18.86 -1.93 -13.51
N ALA A 367 17.88 -2.77 -13.21
CA ALA A 367 16.74 -3.05 -14.06
C ALA A 367 15.54 -3.43 -13.19
N ASP A 368 14.33 -3.18 -13.70
CA ASP A 368 13.08 -3.47 -12.99
C ASP A 368 12.82 -4.98 -12.90
N GLY A 369 12.13 -5.39 -11.83
CA GLY A 369 11.78 -6.77 -11.56
C GLY A 369 12.84 -7.52 -10.75
N PRO A 370 12.61 -8.81 -10.48
CA PRO A 370 13.46 -9.56 -9.59
C PRO A 370 14.86 -9.81 -10.15
N ASP A 371 15.84 -9.94 -9.26
CA ASP A 371 17.16 -10.45 -9.62
C ASP A 371 17.73 -11.41 -8.56
N TYR A 372 18.80 -12.11 -8.92
CA TYR A 372 19.45 -13.08 -8.03
C TYR A 372 20.20 -12.46 -6.83
N LYS A 373 20.29 -11.13 -6.74
CA LYS A 373 21.07 -10.39 -5.73
C LYS A 373 20.18 -9.82 -4.65
N TYR A 374 19.16 -9.08 -5.06
CA TYR A 374 18.22 -8.35 -4.24
C TYR A 374 16.88 -9.10 -4.09
N GLY A 375 16.68 -10.18 -4.86
CA GLY A 375 15.38 -10.81 -4.93
C GLY A 375 14.39 -9.87 -5.59
N TRP A 376 13.25 -9.69 -4.93
CA TRP A 376 12.19 -8.76 -5.31
C TRP A 376 12.40 -7.34 -4.79
N GLY A 377 13.49 -7.06 -4.08
CA GLY A 377 13.89 -5.71 -3.70
C GLY A 377 14.03 -5.46 -2.20
N LEU A 378 14.09 -4.18 -1.84
CA LEU A 378 14.26 -3.70 -0.46
C LEU A 378 12.91 -3.69 0.24
N LEU A 379 12.81 -4.38 1.38
CA LEU A 379 11.56 -4.43 2.15
C LEU A 379 11.08 -3.03 2.55
N ASN A 380 9.80 -2.74 2.34
CA ASN A 380 9.17 -1.49 2.68
C ASN A 380 7.94 -1.73 3.58
N ILE A 381 8.15 -1.71 4.90
CA ILE A 381 7.08 -1.99 5.88
C ILE A 381 5.98 -0.94 5.85
N ARG A 382 6.29 0.31 5.51
CA ARG A 382 5.26 1.34 5.36
C ARG A 382 4.33 1.01 4.21
N ALA A 383 4.86 0.77 3.02
CA ALA A 383 4.03 0.49 1.85
C ALA A 383 3.17 -0.77 2.07
N ALA A 384 3.71 -1.81 2.71
CA ALA A 384 2.92 -2.98 3.11
C ALA A 384 1.80 -2.65 4.12
N ALA A 385 2.06 -1.78 5.11
CA ALA A 385 1.04 -1.36 6.07
C ALA A 385 -0.05 -0.48 5.42
N ASP A 386 0.36 0.41 4.52
CA ASP A 386 -0.53 1.25 3.72
C ASP A 386 -1.44 0.35 2.85
N MET A 387 -0.90 -0.71 2.25
CA MET A 387 -1.67 -1.71 1.49
C MET A 387 -2.71 -2.46 2.34
N ILE A 388 -2.34 -2.89 3.55
CA ILE A 388 -3.27 -3.51 4.51
C ILE A 388 -4.39 -2.53 4.89
N SER A 389 -4.08 -1.25 5.09
CA SER A 389 -5.09 -0.24 5.39
C SER A 389 -6.00 0.03 4.20
N ALA A 390 -5.46 0.09 2.99
CA ALA A 390 -6.24 0.28 1.76
C ALA A 390 -7.25 -0.86 1.54
N ASP A 391 -6.89 -2.12 1.87
CA ASP A 391 -7.82 -3.26 1.77
C ASP A 391 -9.04 -3.15 2.70
N VAL A 392 -8.95 -2.39 3.80
CA VAL A 392 -10.12 -2.12 4.65
C VAL A 392 -11.11 -1.18 3.96
N GLU A 393 -10.59 -0.22 3.18
CA GLU A 393 -11.37 0.81 2.50
C GLU A 393 -11.92 0.30 1.16
N ASN A 394 -11.11 -0.48 0.45
CA ASN A 394 -11.47 -1.18 -0.78
C ASN A 394 -11.19 -2.68 -0.60
N PRO A 395 -12.17 -3.45 -0.11
CA PRO A 395 -12.03 -4.89 0.05
C PRO A 395 -11.68 -5.57 -1.28
N ASP A 396 -10.91 -6.65 -1.20
CA ASP A 396 -10.44 -7.47 -2.33
C ASP A 396 -9.12 -7.02 -2.96
N LEU A 397 -8.43 -6.05 -2.35
CA LEU A 397 -7.06 -5.72 -2.68
C LEU A 397 -6.06 -6.76 -2.14
N ILE A 398 -6.39 -7.43 -1.02
CA ILE A 398 -5.67 -8.57 -0.44
C ILE A 398 -6.65 -9.74 -0.28
N GLN A 399 -6.53 -10.75 -1.12
CA GLN A 399 -7.42 -11.91 -1.14
C GLN A 399 -6.70 -13.19 -0.72
N GLN A 400 -7.43 -14.06 -0.01
CA GLN A 400 -7.02 -15.42 0.33
C GLN A 400 -8.00 -16.37 -0.36
N LEU A 401 -7.49 -17.16 -1.31
CA LEU A 401 -8.29 -17.88 -2.29
C LEU A 401 -7.86 -19.34 -2.34
N VAL A 402 -8.72 -20.17 -2.92
CA VAL A 402 -8.45 -21.59 -3.20
C VAL A 402 -8.65 -21.78 -4.69
N LEU A 403 -7.62 -22.24 -5.40
CA LEU A 403 -7.73 -22.63 -6.79
C LEU A 403 -8.02 -24.12 -6.87
N THR A 404 -9.09 -24.52 -7.53
CA THR A 404 -9.34 -25.93 -7.87
C THR A 404 -8.61 -26.29 -9.16
N GLU A 405 -8.12 -27.53 -9.28
CA GLU A 405 -7.45 -27.99 -10.50
C GLU A 405 -8.31 -27.77 -11.77
N GLY A 406 -7.72 -27.12 -12.78
CA GLY A 406 -8.34 -26.76 -14.05
C GLY A 406 -9.31 -25.59 -13.97
N GLU A 407 -9.52 -24.98 -12.80
CA GLU A 407 -10.33 -23.77 -12.62
C GLU A 407 -9.55 -22.54 -13.09
N LEU A 408 -10.22 -21.66 -13.84
CA LEU A 408 -9.72 -20.31 -14.10
C LEU A 408 -10.32 -19.37 -13.06
N PHE A 409 -9.51 -18.92 -12.11
CA PHE A 409 -9.88 -17.81 -11.25
C PHE A 409 -9.78 -16.49 -12.05
N SER A 410 -10.74 -15.58 -11.86
CA SER A 410 -10.71 -14.24 -12.45
C SER A 410 -11.23 -13.20 -11.47
N TYR A 411 -10.48 -12.12 -11.30
CA TYR A 411 -10.85 -10.93 -10.53
C TYR A 411 -10.79 -9.70 -11.44
N GLU A 412 -11.95 -9.11 -11.74
CA GLU A 412 -12.06 -7.92 -12.58
C GLU A 412 -11.91 -6.62 -11.78
N PHE A 413 -11.26 -5.63 -12.37
CA PHE A 413 -11.13 -4.28 -11.80
C PHE A 413 -10.90 -3.23 -12.90
N VAL A 414 -11.03 -1.97 -12.55
CA VAL A 414 -10.82 -0.82 -13.45
C VAL A 414 -9.46 -0.20 -13.17
N ALA A 415 -8.70 0.08 -14.23
CA ALA A 415 -7.51 0.92 -14.20
C ALA A 415 -7.84 2.33 -14.69
N ASP A 416 -7.22 3.34 -14.08
CA ASP A 416 -7.35 4.76 -14.47
C ASP A 416 -6.48 5.14 -15.68
N GLY A 417 -5.52 4.29 -16.06
CA GLY A 417 -4.55 4.56 -17.11
C GLY A 417 -3.36 5.44 -16.69
N SER A 418 -3.29 5.83 -15.42
CA SER A 418 -2.25 6.72 -14.89
C SER A 418 -1.42 6.05 -13.80
N THR A 419 -2.04 5.17 -13.01
CA THR A 419 -1.41 4.43 -11.94
C THR A 419 -0.93 3.06 -12.45
N PRO A 420 0.37 2.69 -12.28
CA PRO A 420 0.84 1.37 -12.66
C PRO A 420 0.06 0.24 -12.00
N LEU A 421 -0.23 -0.83 -12.75
CA LEU A 421 -0.85 -2.02 -12.17
C LEU A 421 0.21 -2.98 -11.67
N ARG A 422 -0.04 -3.59 -10.52
CA ARG A 422 0.77 -4.69 -10.00
C ARG A 422 -0.15 -5.76 -9.43
N ALA A 423 0.08 -7.01 -9.78
CA ALA A 423 -0.52 -8.16 -9.13
C ALA A 423 0.59 -9.07 -8.61
N THR A 424 0.43 -9.64 -7.42
CA THR A 424 1.35 -10.63 -6.86
C THR A 424 0.57 -11.76 -6.25
N ILE A 425 0.84 -12.98 -6.70
CA ILE A 425 0.36 -14.19 -6.03
C ILE A 425 1.49 -14.88 -5.28
N ALA A 426 1.18 -15.50 -4.15
CA ALA A 426 2.08 -16.42 -3.47
C ALA A 426 1.29 -17.55 -2.82
N TRP A 427 1.87 -18.73 -2.76
CA TRP A 427 1.24 -19.90 -2.16
C TRP A 427 2.23 -20.69 -1.29
N THR A 428 1.68 -21.39 -0.30
CA THR A 428 2.48 -22.27 0.56
C THR A 428 2.49 -23.65 -0.08
N GLU A 429 3.66 -24.07 -0.51
CA GLU A 429 3.89 -25.31 -1.25
C GLU A 429 4.05 -26.52 -0.33
N PRO A 430 3.61 -27.73 -0.72
CA PRO A 430 4.08 -28.95 -0.08
C PRO A 430 5.61 -29.08 -0.24
N ALA A 431 6.26 -29.73 0.73
CA ALA A 431 7.69 -29.98 0.66
C ALA A 431 8.02 -31.01 -0.42
N SER A 432 9.09 -30.75 -1.18
CA SER A 432 9.55 -31.64 -2.24
C SER A 432 10.59 -32.64 -1.77
N ASP A 433 10.84 -33.67 -2.57
CA ASP A 433 11.96 -34.58 -2.36
C ASP A 433 13.30 -33.84 -2.54
N PRO A 434 14.29 -34.05 -1.65
CA PRO A 434 15.62 -33.48 -1.82
C PRO A 434 16.28 -33.83 -3.15
N GLY A 435 16.79 -32.82 -3.84
CA GLY A 435 17.35 -32.94 -5.19
C GLY A 435 16.32 -32.91 -6.33
N ALA A 436 15.04 -32.63 -6.05
CA ALA A 436 14.04 -32.34 -7.08
C ALA A 436 14.46 -31.13 -7.94
N ASN A 437 14.13 -31.18 -9.23
CA ASN A 437 14.35 -30.11 -10.19
C ASN A 437 13.30 -30.21 -11.33
N PRO A 438 12.30 -29.30 -11.39
CA PRO A 438 12.06 -28.21 -10.45
C PRO A 438 11.71 -28.70 -9.04
N VAL A 439 11.89 -27.84 -8.04
CA VAL A 439 11.41 -28.10 -6.66
C VAL A 439 9.91 -27.75 -6.56
N LEU A 440 9.36 -26.91 -7.42
CA LEU A 440 7.94 -26.59 -7.45
C LEU A 440 7.09 -27.87 -7.64
N ILE A 441 5.97 -27.97 -6.92
CA ILE A 441 5.01 -29.09 -7.02
C ILE A 441 3.70 -28.57 -7.63
N ASN A 442 3.06 -27.58 -7.01
CA ASN A 442 1.84 -26.99 -7.56
C ASN A 442 2.23 -25.74 -8.34
N ASP A 443 1.97 -25.78 -9.65
CA ASP A 443 2.34 -24.73 -10.58
C ASP A 443 1.14 -23.82 -10.85
N LEU A 444 1.22 -22.57 -10.43
CA LEU A 444 0.17 -21.57 -10.60
C LEU A 444 0.66 -20.47 -11.54
N ASP A 445 -0.18 -20.14 -12.51
CA ASP A 445 0.08 -19.20 -13.59
C ASP A 445 -0.86 -18.00 -13.49
N MET A 446 -0.30 -16.83 -13.22
CA MET A 446 -1.01 -15.57 -13.15
C MET A 446 -0.82 -14.75 -14.42
N ARG A 447 -1.88 -14.11 -14.90
CA ARG A 447 -1.82 -13.04 -15.91
C ARG A 447 -2.63 -11.83 -15.44
N ILE A 448 -2.20 -10.64 -15.86
CA ILE A 448 -3.11 -9.48 -15.93
C ILE A 448 -3.60 -9.40 -17.38
N VAL A 449 -4.91 -9.35 -17.60
CA VAL A 449 -5.51 -9.31 -18.95
C VAL A 449 -6.40 -8.08 -19.08
N ARG A 450 -6.19 -7.28 -20.11
CA ARG A 450 -7.13 -6.21 -20.47
C ARG A 450 -8.32 -6.80 -21.19
N VAL A 451 -9.53 -6.58 -20.68
CA VAL A 451 -10.76 -7.21 -21.18
C VAL A 451 -11.09 -6.80 -22.62
N SER A 452 -10.81 -5.55 -22.97
CA SER A 452 -11.23 -4.94 -24.24
C SER A 452 -10.64 -5.60 -25.49
N ASP A 453 -9.40 -6.08 -25.40
CA ASP A 453 -8.68 -6.66 -26.54
C ASP A 453 -7.91 -7.93 -26.22
N GLY A 454 -7.99 -8.43 -24.98
CA GLY A 454 -7.32 -9.65 -24.55
C GLY A 454 -5.81 -9.52 -24.47
N THR A 455 -5.25 -8.30 -24.46
CA THR A 455 -3.81 -8.10 -24.19
C THR A 455 -3.51 -8.64 -22.80
N ASP A 456 -2.57 -9.57 -22.68
CA ASP A 456 -2.13 -10.12 -21.42
C ASP A 456 -0.69 -9.71 -21.08
N TRP A 457 -0.43 -9.63 -19.78
CA TRP A 457 0.89 -9.41 -19.20
C TRP A 457 1.23 -10.61 -18.32
N GLN A 458 2.42 -11.14 -18.55
CA GLN A 458 2.95 -12.34 -17.92
C GLN A 458 3.88 -12.00 -16.73
N PRO A 459 4.08 -12.92 -15.79
CA PRO A 459 4.87 -12.66 -14.60
C PRO A 459 6.35 -12.59 -14.91
N TYR A 460 7.12 -12.02 -13.99
CA TYR A 460 8.59 -12.00 -14.11
C TYR A 460 9.20 -13.39 -13.92
N VAL A 461 10.21 -13.67 -14.75
CA VAL A 461 11.02 -14.89 -14.76
C VAL A 461 12.50 -14.52 -14.79
N LEU A 462 13.30 -15.18 -13.94
CA LEU A 462 14.75 -15.10 -13.98
C LEU A 462 15.31 -16.19 -14.91
N ASN A 463 16.34 -15.87 -15.71
CA ASN A 463 17.03 -16.90 -16.50
C ASN A 463 18.05 -17.65 -15.61
N PRO A 464 17.81 -18.92 -15.22
CA PRO A 464 18.72 -19.63 -14.32
C PRO A 464 20.07 -19.99 -14.96
N ASN A 465 20.15 -20.02 -16.29
CA ASN A 465 21.39 -20.31 -17.02
C ASN A 465 22.31 -19.10 -17.17
N ASP A 466 21.75 -17.89 -17.06
CA ASP A 466 22.49 -16.63 -17.04
C ASP A 466 21.77 -15.62 -16.13
N PRO A 467 21.84 -15.83 -14.79
CA PRO A 467 21.13 -14.99 -13.83
C PRO A 467 21.61 -13.54 -13.80
N SER A 468 22.71 -13.22 -14.50
CA SER A 468 23.13 -11.82 -14.67
C SER A 468 22.29 -11.02 -15.64
N GLN A 469 21.49 -11.69 -16.47
CA GLN A 469 20.52 -11.04 -17.35
C GLN A 469 19.37 -10.46 -16.53
N THR A 470 18.84 -9.34 -16.99
CA THR A 470 17.59 -8.77 -16.49
C THR A 470 16.48 -9.81 -16.59
N ALA A 471 15.59 -9.86 -15.59
CA ALA A 471 14.38 -10.67 -15.67
C ALA A 471 13.57 -10.33 -16.93
N PHE A 472 12.92 -11.33 -17.49
CA PHE A 472 11.97 -11.16 -18.59
C PHE A 472 10.58 -11.59 -18.11
N THR A 473 9.56 -11.46 -18.94
CA THR A 473 8.21 -11.92 -18.59
C THR A 473 7.88 -13.22 -19.32
N GLY A 474 7.21 -14.14 -18.64
CA GLY A 474 6.81 -15.45 -19.14
C GLY A 474 6.23 -16.29 -18.01
N ASP A 475 5.90 -17.54 -18.28
CA ASP A 475 5.36 -18.49 -17.29
C ASP A 475 6.49 -18.82 -16.28
N ASN A 476 6.23 -18.67 -14.98
CA ASN A 476 7.21 -18.91 -13.93
C ASN A 476 7.00 -20.28 -13.26
N ASP A 477 7.49 -21.31 -13.94
CA ASP A 477 7.35 -22.71 -13.52
C ASP A 477 8.32 -23.12 -12.38
N LEU A 478 8.96 -22.14 -11.71
CA LEU A 478 9.99 -22.39 -10.69
C LEU A 478 9.61 -21.84 -9.32
N ASP A 479 9.12 -20.60 -9.25
CA ASP A 479 8.89 -19.89 -8.00
C ASP A 479 7.45 -20.06 -7.50
N ASN A 480 7.27 -20.23 -6.18
CA ASN A 480 5.94 -20.22 -5.55
C ASN A 480 5.40 -18.81 -5.28
N VAL A 481 5.84 -17.86 -6.12
CA VAL A 481 5.45 -16.46 -6.10
C VAL A 481 5.58 -15.93 -7.52
N GLU A 482 4.54 -15.27 -7.98
CA GLU A 482 4.55 -14.59 -9.27
C GLU A 482 4.14 -13.15 -9.11
N GLN A 483 4.78 -12.25 -9.86
CA GLN A 483 4.41 -10.85 -9.92
C GLN A 483 4.32 -10.40 -11.38
N VAL A 484 3.19 -9.79 -11.72
CA VAL A 484 2.96 -9.10 -12.99
C VAL A 484 2.95 -7.60 -12.72
N TYR A 485 3.65 -6.83 -13.54
CA TYR A 485 3.72 -5.37 -13.44
C TYR A 485 3.41 -4.72 -14.80
N VAL A 486 2.45 -3.80 -14.81
CA VAL A 486 2.07 -3.02 -15.98
C VAL A 486 2.42 -1.56 -15.70
N ALA A 487 3.56 -1.12 -16.20
CA ALA A 487 4.11 0.21 -15.90
C ALA A 487 3.24 1.37 -16.42
N ASN A 488 2.58 1.19 -17.57
CA ASN A 488 1.75 2.22 -18.21
C ASN A 488 0.46 1.57 -18.72
N PRO A 489 -0.51 1.28 -17.84
CA PRO A 489 -1.79 0.73 -18.29
C PRO A 489 -2.54 1.77 -19.11
N THR A 490 -3.45 1.33 -19.96
CA THR A 490 -4.49 2.23 -20.50
C THR A 490 -5.67 2.23 -19.53
N ALA A 491 -6.46 3.30 -19.50
CA ALA A 491 -7.72 3.26 -18.76
C ALA A 491 -8.63 2.15 -19.32
N GLY A 492 -9.38 1.47 -18.44
CA GLY A 492 -10.32 0.42 -18.83
C GLY A 492 -10.37 -0.74 -17.85
N VAL A 493 -11.10 -1.81 -18.23
CA VAL A 493 -11.28 -3.00 -17.40
C VAL A 493 -10.16 -4.01 -17.62
N TYR A 494 -9.60 -4.47 -16.52
CA TYR A 494 -8.58 -5.50 -16.44
C TYR A 494 -9.08 -6.66 -15.57
N GLN A 495 -8.44 -7.81 -15.74
CA GLN A 495 -8.64 -8.97 -14.89
C GLN A 495 -7.29 -9.49 -14.41
N VAL A 496 -7.20 -9.88 -13.14
CA VAL A 496 -6.18 -10.86 -12.74
C VAL A 496 -6.77 -12.24 -12.99
N GLN A 497 -6.09 -13.04 -13.79
CA GLN A 497 -6.43 -14.43 -14.07
C GLN A 497 -5.40 -15.34 -13.44
N VAL A 498 -5.85 -16.41 -12.76
CA VAL A 498 -4.96 -17.45 -12.20
C VAL A 498 -5.48 -18.81 -12.62
N LEU A 499 -4.59 -19.63 -13.19
CA LEU A 499 -4.81 -21.03 -13.58
C LEU A 499 -3.70 -21.87 -12.96
N ASN A 500 -3.83 -23.20 -12.97
CA ASN A 500 -2.70 -24.09 -12.73
C ASN A 500 -2.22 -24.75 -14.03
N ASP A 501 -0.91 -24.96 -14.17
CA ASP A 501 -0.38 -25.91 -15.15
C ASP A 501 -0.24 -27.29 -14.51
N GLY A 502 -0.50 -28.34 -15.27
CA GLY A 502 -0.42 -29.72 -14.79
C GLY A 502 -1.45 -30.12 -13.72
N GLU A 503 -1.05 -31.05 -12.85
CA GLU A 503 -1.88 -31.60 -11.77
C GLU A 503 -1.53 -30.92 -10.43
N LEU A 504 -2.54 -30.59 -9.63
CA LEU A 504 -2.34 -30.11 -8.26
C LEU A 504 -2.31 -31.31 -7.31
N LEU A 505 -1.34 -31.38 -6.38
CA LEU A 505 -1.10 -32.56 -5.52
C LEU A 505 -2.36 -33.08 -4.81
N ASP A 506 -3.20 -32.16 -4.32
CA ASP A 506 -4.45 -32.47 -3.61
C ASP A 506 -5.72 -32.06 -4.43
N GLY A 507 -5.56 -31.75 -5.71
CA GLY A 507 -6.63 -31.23 -6.59
C GLY A 507 -7.02 -29.77 -6.33
N SER A 508 -6.34 -29.09 -5.41
CA SER A 508 -6.50 -27.66 -5.13
C SER A 508 -5.25 -27.06 -4.47
N GLN A 509 -5.06 -25.74 -4.58
CA GLN A 509 -4.01 -24.98 -3.90
C GLN A 509 -4.55 -23.66 -3.34
N ASP A 510 -4.32 -23.43 -2.05
CA ASP A 510 -4.59 -22.13 -1.42
C ASP A 510 -3.54 -21.11 -1.86
N PHE A 511 -3.95 -19.92 -2.28
CA PHE A 511 -3.04 -18.84 -2.67
C PHE A 511 -3.51 -17.48 -2.14
N SER A 512 -2.57 -16.57 -1.98
CA SER A 512 -2.83 -15.16 -1.68
C SER A 512 -2.67 -14.34 -2.95
N LEU A 513 -3.57 -13.39 -3.19
CA LEU A 513 -3.49 -12.42 -4.27
C LEU A 513 -3.45 -11.01 -3.68
N ILE A 514 -2.54 -10.18 -4.18
CA ILE A 514 -2.45 -8.75 -3.86
C ILE A 514 -2.45 -7.96 -5.15
N VAL A 515 -3.34 -6.97 -5.27
CA VAL A 515 -3.47 -6.12 -6.46
C VAL A 515 -3.37 -4.64 -6.08
N SER A 516 -2.57 -3.86 -6.80
CA SER A 516 -2.53 -2.40 -6.69
C SER A 516 -2.63 -1.74 -8.06
N GLY A 517 -2.95 -0.44 -8.05
CA GLY A 517 -3.36 0.30 -9.25
C GLY A 517 -4.84 0.12 -9.61
N VAL A 518 -5.63 -0.48 -8.70
CA VAL A 518 -7.09 -0.58 -8.83
C VAL A 518 -7.70 0.80 -8.60
N PHE A 519 -8.34 1.34 -9.63
CA PHE A 519 -9.13 2.56 -9.53
C PHE A 519 -10.53 2.27 -8.95
N SER A 520 -11.17 1.19 -9.41
CA SER A 520 -12.48 0.74 -8.95
C SER A 520 -12.58 -0.78 -9.08
N SER A 521 -13.17 -1.45 -8.09
CA SER A 521 -13.60 -2.85 -8.22
C SER A 521 -14.88 -2.99 -9.04
N ASP A 522 -15.68 -1.92 -9.10
CA ASP A 522 -16.92 -1.89 -9.85
C ASP A 522 -16.66 -1.47 -11.30
N THR A 523 -17.05 -2.33 -12.24
CA THR A 523 -16.95 -2.08 -13.69
C THR A 523 -18.07 -1.19 -14.23
N VAL A 524 -19.14 -1.02 -13.44
CA VAL A 524 -20.20 -0.02 -13.62
C VAL A 524 -20.45 0.63 -12.26
N SER A 525 -20.40 1.96 -12.19
CA SER A 525 -20.55 2.71 -10.92
C SER A 525 -21.67 3.73 -11.01
N LEU A 526 -22.37 3.94 -9.88
CA LEU A 526 -23.34 5.03 -9.69
C LEU A 526 -22.83 5.91 -8.55
N SER A 527 -22.94 7.21 -8.70
CA SER A 527 -22.68 8.19 -7.66
C SER A 527 -23.83 9.18 -7.56
N LEU A 528 -24.31 9.45 -6.34
CA LEU A 528 -25.31 10.45 -6.02
C LEU A 528 -24.67 11.57 -5.18
N ASP A 529 -24.66 12.78 -5.72
CA ASP A 529 -24.00 13.93 -5.08
C ASP A 529 -25.01 15.01 -4.69
N PRO A 530 -25.40 15.13 -3.41
CA PRO A 530 -26.38 16.11 -2.95
C PRO A 530 -25.80 17.51 -2.75
N GLU A 531 -26.50 18.53 -3.24
CA GLU A 531 -26.15 19.95 -2.99
C GLU A 531 -26.40 20.35 -1.52
N GLU A 532 -27.50 19.87 -0.92
CA GLU A 532 -27.86 20.15 0.46
C GLU A 532 -28.42 18.90 1.15
N ILE A 533 -27.96 18.62 2.37
CA ILE A 533 -28.31 17.41 3.14
C ILE A 533 -29.24 17.68 4.33
N GLN A 534 -29.86 18.86 4.38
CA GLN A 534 -30.70 19.30 5.50
C GLN A 534 -32.05 19.82 4.99
N VAL A 535 -33.13 19.48 5.70
CA VAL A 535 -34.50 19.85 5.34
C VAL A 535 -35.23 20.40 6.58
N GLY A 536 -36.01 21.46 6.40
CA GLY A 536 -36.80 22.07 7.46
C GLY A 536 -37.92 21.16 8.01
N ASP A 537 -38.47 21.53 9.16
CA ASP A 537 -39.63 20.82 9.77
C ASP A 537 -40.85 20.77 8.83
N GLY A 538 -41.00 21.80 7.99
CA GLY A 538 -42.08 21.93 7.00
C GLY A 538 -41.97 21.00 5.79
N GLY A 539 -40.93 20.17 5.70
CA GLY A 539 -40.58 19.49 4.46
C GLY A 539 -39.73 20.40 3.57
N GLY A 540 -39.37 19.92 2.38
CA GLY A 540 -38.49 20.67 1.48
C GLY A 540 -37.99 19.78 0.34
N VAL A 541 -37.05 20.33 -0.44
CA VAL A 541 -36.46 19.65 -1.60
C VAL A 541 -34.97 19.49 -1.38
N ILE A 542 -34.45 18.30 -1.67
CA ILE A 542 -33.02 18.07 -1.82
C ILE A 542 -32.71 17.96 -3.30
N THR A 543 -31.73 18.74 -3.76
CA THR A 543 -31.19 18.61 -5.11
C THR A 543 -29.94 17.75 -5.07
N PHE A 544 -29.77 16.86 -6.05
CA PHE A 544 -28.59 16.03 -6.20
C PHE A 544 -28.32 15.71 -7.67
N ASP A 545 -27.06 15.47 -7.99
CA ASP A 545 -26.64 14.95 -9.29
C ASP A 545 -26.51 13.44 -9.21
N ALA A 546 -26.87 12.73 -10.29
CA ALA A 546 -26.63 11.30 -10.41
C ALA A 546 -25.68 11.03 -11.58
N THR A 547 -24.52 10.44 -11.30
CA THR A 547 -23.52 10.08 -12.31
C THR A 547 -23.39 8.56 -12.40
N LEU A 548 -23.63 8.01 -13.58
CA LEU A 548 -23.51 6.60 -13.91
C LEU A 548 -22.36 6.43 -14.90
N VAL A 549 -21.37 5.60 -14.56
CA VAL A 549 -20.20 5.34 -15.40
C VAL A 549 -20.14 3.87 -15.78
N ASN A 550 -19.98 3.58 -17.06
CA ASN A 550 -19.67 2.25 -17.59
C ASN A 550 -18.22 2.22 -18.04
N TYR A 551 -17.39 1.43 -17.37
CA TYR A 551 -15.99 1.26 -17.75
C TYR A 551 -15.79 0.13 -18.78
N THR A 552 -16.82 -0.67 -19.05
CA THR A 552 -16.75 -1.84 -19.93
C THR A 552 -16.98 -1.47 -21.41
N ASP A 553 -16.60 -2.39 -22.30
CA ASP A 553 -16.97 -2.34 -23.73
C ASP A 553 -18.38 -2.87 -24.02
N THR A 554 -19.15 -3.21 -22.98
CA THR A 554 -20.51 -3.73 -23.12
C THR A 554 -21.49 -2.58 -23.17
N VAL A 555 -22.41 -2.62 -24.14
CA VAL A 555 -23.59 -1.76 -24.16
C VAL A 555 -24.70 -2.42 -23.36
N PHE A 556 -25.20 -1.74 -22.33
CA PHE A 556 -26.31 -2.22 -21.51
C PHE A 556 -27.61 -1.54 -21.93
N SER A 557 -28.57 -2.31 -22.44
CA SER A 557 -29.87 -1.79 -22.90
C SER A 557 -30.99 -2.13 -21.94
N GLY A 558 -32.00 -1.26 -21.82
CA GLY A 558 -33.20 -1.53 -21.02
C GLY A 558 -33.06 -1.20 -19.53
N LEU A 559 -31.97 -0.53 -19.15
CA LEU A 559 -31.71 -0.10 -17.79
C LEU A 559 -32.71 0.97 -17.34
N GLN A 560 -33.07 0.96 -16.07
CA GLN A 560 -33.87 2.00 -15.43
C GLN A 560 -33.13 2.52 -14.20
N PHE A 561 -33.31 3.82 -13.91
CA PHE A 561 -32.89 4.43 -12.66
C PHE A 561 -34.12 4.58 -11.76
N TRP A 562 -34.05 4.13 -10.51
CA TRP A 562 -35.13 4.33 -9.55
C TRP A 562 -34.59 4.72 -8.17
N THR A 563 -35.44 5.34 -7.37
CA THR A 563 -35.07 5.79 -6.02
C THR A 563 -35.99 5.23 -4.95
N MET A 564 -35.43 5.00 -3.77
CA MET A 564 -36.12 4.66 -2.53
C MET A 564 -35.50 5.44 -1.38
N ALA A 565 -36.17 5.48 -0.23
CA ALA A 565 -35.62 6.07 0.98
C ALA A 565 -35.66 5.07 2.15
N ASN A 566 -34.64 5.08 2.98
CA ASN A 566 -34.69 4.51 4.32
C ASN A 566 -35.17 5.60 5.29
N LEU A 567 -36.26 5.30 5.99
CA LEU A 567 -36.85 6.19 6.98
C LEU A 567 -36.03 6.17 8.29
N PRO A 568 -36.20 7.16 9.19
CA PRO A 568 -35.47 7.22 10.47
C PRO A 568 -35.68 6.03 11.40
N ASN A 569 -36.73 5.24 11.17
CA ASN A 569 -37.00 4.00 11.91
C ASN A 569 -36.32 2.75 11.28
N GLY A 570 -35.58 2.92 10.19
CA GLY A 570 -34.90 1.85 9.46
C GLY A 570 -35.78 1.09 8.46
N GLU A 571 -37.02 1.53 8.22
CA GLU A 571 -37.90 0.91 7.23
C GLU A 571 -37.67 1.52 5.84
N ASP A 572 -37.73 0.66 4.81
CA ASP A 572 -37.71 1.10 3.41
C ASP A 572 -39.03 1.79 3.03
N TYR A 573 -38.93 2.84 2.22
CA TYR A 573 -40.05 3.60 1.69
C TYR A 573 -39.83 3.91 0.21
N GLY A 574 -40.82 3.60 -0.63
CA GLY A 574 -40.74 3.78 -2.08
C GLY A 574 -41.56 2.73 -2.82
N LEU A 575 -41.49 2.66 -4.15
CA LEU A 575 -40.69 3.47 -5.09
C LEU A 575 -41.02 4.97 -5.05
N LEU A 576 -39.98 5.81 -5.11
CA LEU A 576 -40.10 7.28 -5.14
C LEU A 576 -40.03 7.85 -6.56
N PHE A 577 -39.31 7.18 -7.44
CA PHE A 577 -39.17 7.53 -8.86
C PHE A 577 -38.74 6.30 -9.66
N THR A 578 -39.03 6.29 -10.95
CA THR A 578 -38.48 5.34 -11.91
C THR A 578 -38.37 6.03 -13.27
N SER A 579 -37.19 5.98 -13.89
CA SER A 579 -36.96 6.54 -15.22
C SER A 579 -37.62 5.69 -16.31
N GLN A 580 -37.73 6.26 -17.52
CA GLN A 580 -37.92 5.42 -18.70
C GLN A 580 -36.67 4.53 -18.91
N PRO A 581 -36.82 3.36 -19.54
CA PRO A 581 -35.68 2.54 -19.91
C PRO A 581 -34.70 3.32 -20.81
N PHE A 582 -33.41 3.19 -20.53
CA PHE A 582 -32.33 3.82 -21.29
C PHE A 582 -31.26 2.80 -21.68
N THR A 583 -30.31 3.24 -22.50
CA THR A 583 -29.12 2.48 -22.87
C THR A 583 -27.91 3.17 -22.26
N LEU A 584 -27.05 2.39 -21.60
CA LEU A 584 -25.75 2.83 -21.14
C LEU A 584 -24.72 2.27 -22.12
N ASP A 585 -24.18 3.15 -22.96
CA ASP A 585 -23.18 2.78 -23.95
C ASP A 585 -21.88 2.30 -23.29
N ALA A 586 -21.11 1.54 -24.08
CA ALA A 586 -19.75 1.14 -23.74
C ALA A 586 -18.88 2.37 -23.43
N GLN A 587 -18.07 2.31 -22.38
CA GLN A 587 -17.15 3.39 -22.01
C GLN A 587 -17.85 4.77 -21.96
N ALA A 588 -19.02 4.84 -21.32
CA ALA A 588 -19.84 6.05 -21.26
C ALA A 588 -19.96 6.56 -19.83
N THR A 589 -20.01 7.88 -19.67
CA THR A 589 -20.49 8.52 -18.45
C THR A 589 -21.76 9.29 -18.73
N VAL A 590 -22.78 9.00 -17.94
CA VAL A 590 -24.08 9.66 -17.96
C VAL A 590 -24.23 10.43 -16.67
N THR A 591 -24.34 11.75 -16.76
CA THR A 591 -24.69 12.59 -15.61
C THR A 591 -26.08 13.19 -15.82
N SER A 592 -26.96 12.94 -14.86
CA SER A 592 -28.27 13.57 -14.75
C SER A 592 -28.22 14.62 -13.65
N PRO A 593 -27.99 15.90 -13.98
CA PRO A 593 -27.86 16.94 -12.97
C PRO A 593 -29.21 17.39 -12.42
N MET A 594 -29.21 17.98 -11.23
CA MET A 594 -30.35 18.63 -10.59
C MET A 594 -31.59 17.76 -10.40
N LEU A 595 -31.42 16.47 -10.08
CA LEU A 595 -32.53 15.65 -9.62
C LEU A 595 -33.01 16.18 -8.27
N SER A 596 -34.33 16.28 -8.10
CA SER A 596 -34.91 16.89 -6.91
C SER A 596 -35.75 15.88 -6.15
N GLN A 597 -35.33 15.50 -4.94
CA GLN A 597 -36.13 14.71 -4.02
C GLN A 597 -37.03 15.63 -3.19
N SER A 598 -38.34 15.47 -3.33
CA SER A 598 -39.36 16.12 -2.50
C SER A 598 -39.56 15.36 -1.19
N ILE A 599 -39.53 16.05 -0.06
CA ILE A 599 -39.76 15.53 1.28
C ILE A 599 -40.98 16.24 1.88
N PRO A 600 -42.09 15.53 2.16
CA PRO A 600 -43.31 16.18 2.62
C PRO A 600 -43.24 16.60 4.09
N SER A 601 -44.05 17.59 4.45
CA SER A 601 -44.16 18.13 5.82
C SER A 601 -44.48 17.06 6.87
N TYR A 602 -45.31 16.06 6.50
CA TYR A 602 -45.72 14.97 7.39
C TYR A 602 -44.66 13.89 7.59
N ALA A 603 -43.55 13.92 6.83
CA ALA A 603 -42.45 12.98 7.03
C ALA A 603 -41.90 13.14 8.47
N PRO A 604 -41.61 12.04 9.20
CA PRO A 604 -40.98 12.12 10.51
C PRO A 604 -39.70 12.97 10.52
N ASN A 605 -39.39 13.61 11.64
CA ASN A 605 -38.07 14.22 11.80
C ASN A 605 -37.04 13.13 12.12
N GLY A 606 -35.81 13.30 11.64
CA GLY A 606 -34.72 12.33 11.81
C GLY A 606 -33.82 12.24 10.58
N THR A 607 -32.91 11.28 10.62
CA THR A 607 -31.97 10.97 9.53
C THR A 607 -32.59 9.96 8.59
N TYR A 608 -32.47 10.24 7.30
CA TYR A 608 -32.92 9.41 6.18
C TYR A 608 -31.71 9.03 5.33
N SER A 609 -31.81 7.93 4.60
CA SER A 609 -30.91 7.65 3.48
C SER A 609 -31.73 7.65 2.19
N LEU A 610 -31.37 8.48 1.22
CA LEU A 610 -31.89 8.35 -0.14
C LEU A 610 -31.01 7.36 -0.89
N ILE A 611 -31.62 6.39 -1.57
CA ILE A 611 -30.91 5.36 -2.32
C ILE A 611 -31.37 5.42 -3.77
N GLY A 612 -30.41 5.51 -4.69
CA GLY A 612 -30.62 5.38 -6.12
C GLY A 612 -30.09 4.05 -6.61
N PHE A 613 -30.80 3.46 -7.56
CA PHE A 613 -30.48 2.16 -8.14
C PHE A 613 -30.51 2.27 -9.66
N VAL A 614 -29.66 1.51 -10.33
CA VAL A 614 -29.70 1.28 -11.77
C VAL A 614 -29.75 -0.22 -12.04
N GLY A 615 -30.56 -0.66 -12.99
CA GLY A 615 -30.69 -2.06 -13.38
C GLY A 615 -31.95 -2.35 -14.19
N GLU A 616 -32.23 -3.63 -14.45
CA GLU A 616 -33.50 -4.08 -15.01
C GLU A 616 -34.50 -4.27 -13.86
N TYR A 617 -35.21 -3.21 -13.48
CA TYR A 617 -36.08 -3.21 -12.30
C TYR A 617 -36.99 -4.48 -12.25
N PRO A 618 -37.01 -5.22 -11.12
CA PRO A 618 -36.43 -4.87 -9.81
C PRO A 618 -34.98 -5.35 -9.57
N ASP A 619 -34.34 -5.95 -10.57
CA ASP A 619 -32.97 -6.47 -10.42
C ASP A 619 -31.97 -5.30 -10.46
N VAL A 620 -31.23 -5.15 -9.36
CA VAL A 620 -30.24 -4.08 -9.19
C VAL A 620 -28.93 -4.50 -9.86
N MET A 621 -28.41 -3.64 -10.73
CA MET A 621 -27.06 -3.75 -11.28
C MET A 621 -26.07 -2.96 -10.41
N VAL A 622 -26.39 -1.71 -10.06
CA VAL A 622 -25.57 -0.86 -9.19
C VAL A 622 -26.48 0.07 -8.37
N GLN A 623 -26.00 0.51 -7.21
CA GLN A 623 -26.71 1.45 -6.35
C GLN A 623 -25.73 2.37 -5.63
N ASP A 624 -26.23 3.52 -5.20
CA ASP A 624 -25.53 4.44 -4.32
C ASP A 624 -26.54 5.18 -3.43
N SER A 625 -26.07 5.78 -2.33
CA SER A 625 -26.92 6.43 -1.36
C SER A 625 -26.22 7.56 -0.61
N PHE A 626 -26.99 8.58 -0.23
CA PHE A 626 -26.53 9.61 0.69
C PHE A 626 -27.52 9.81 1.85
N GLU A 627 -27.00 10.22 3.00
CA GLU A 627 -27.81 10.56 4.17
C GLU A 627 -28.24 12.03 4.15
N PHE A 628 -29.47 12.30 4.60
CA PHE A 628 -29.97 13.65 4.84
C PHE A 628 -30.79 13.70 6.14
N SER A 629 -30.98 14.90 6.69
CA SER A 629 -31.71 15.08 7.95
C SER A 629 -32.89 16.05 7.82
N LYS A 630 -34.04 15.66 8.38
CA LYS A 630 -35.23 16.51 8.49
C LYS A 630 -35.42 17.03 9.92
N GLY A 631 -35.64 18.33 10.06
CA GLY A 631 -36.05 18.98 11.31
C GLY A 631 -34.93 19.42 12.24
N VAL A 632 -33.71 19.62 11.71
CA VAL A 632 -32.56 20.11 12.48
C VAL A 632 -32.51 21.65 12.54
N MET A 633 -33.05 22.34 11.53
CA MET A 633 -33.14 23.80 11.45
C MET A 633 -34.55 24.29 11.82
N THR A 634 -34.64 25.09 12.88
CA THR A 634 -35.90 25.76 13.25
C THR A 634 -36.01 27.10 12.50
N GLY A 635 -37.07 27.30 11.72
CA GLY A 635 -37.38 28.60 11.09
C GLY A 635 -37.00 28.77 9.62
N ILE A 636 -36.72 27.69 8.86
CA ILE A 636 -36.78 27.74 7.40
C ILE A 636 -38.26 27.60 7.01
N ASP A 637 -38.84 28.67 6.46
CA ASP A 637 -40.18 28.66 5.85
C ASP A 637 -40.06 28.01 4.46
N ASP A 638 -39.97 26.68 4.41
CA ASP A 638 -40.13 25.95 3.16
C ASP A 638 -41.62 25.83 2.83
N ASP A 639 -41.97 26.10 1.57
CA ASP A 639 -43.35 25.91 1.10
C ASP A 639 -43.75 24.45 1.33
N PRO A 640 -44.91 24.18 1.96
CA PRO A 640 -45.30 22.82 2.31
C PRO A 640 -45.45 21.97 1.05
N ILE A 641 -44.67 20.88 0.99
CA ILE A 641 -44.73 19.88 -0.07
C ILE A 641 -45.66 18.75 0.33
N ASP A 642 -46.59 18.38 -0.56
CA ASP A 642 -47.71 17.48 -0.28
C ASP A 642 -47.36 15.98 -0.42
N GLY A 643 -46.18 15.62 -0.93
CA GLY A 643 -45.81 14.21 -1.12
C GLY A 643 -44.33 13.94 -1.35
N TRP A 644 -43.96 12.69 -1.17
CA TRP A 644 -42.64 12.17 -1.56
C TRP A 644 -42.55 12.01 -3.08
N GLY A 645 -41.39 12.29 -3.65
CA GLY A 645 -41.06 11.91 -5.03
C GLY A 645 -39.75 12.50 -5.52
N THR A 646 -39.00 11.77 -6.32
CA THR A 646 -37.88 12.36 -7.08
C THR A 646 -38.43 12.91 -8.39
N ASN A 647 -38.04 14.13 -8.75
CA ASN A 647 -38.38 14.77 -10.01
C ASN A 647 -37.11 15.15 -10.78
N GLY A 648 -37.22 15.23 -12.10
CA GLY A 648 -36.10 15.46 -13.02
C GLY A 648 -36.11 14.41 -14.14
N ASP A 649 -35.39 14.71 -15.22
CA ASP A 649 -35.22 13.77 -16.32
C ASP A 649 -33.88 13.07 -16.16
N PHE A 650 -33.90 11.79 -15.78
CA PHE A 650 -32.72 10.94 -15.91
C PHE A 650 -32.54 10.59 -17.40
N ILE A 651 -31.71 11.38 -18.09
CA ILE A 651 -31.44 11.21 -19.52
C ILE A 651 -30.02 10.64 -19.67
N ALA A 652 -29.90 9.45 -20.26
CA ALA A 652 -28.64 9.03 -20.87
C ALA A 652 -28.37 9.92 -22.08
N SER A 653 -27.56 10.97 -21.93
CA SER A 653 -27.05 11.70 -23.08
C SER A 653 -25.92 10.88 -23.73
N ASP A 654 -26.03 10.62 -25.03
CA ASP A 654 -25.05 9.95 -25.92
C ASP A 654 -23.71 10.73 -26.01
N LEU A 655 -22.99 10.91 -24.90
CA LEU A 655 -21.65 11.45 -24.93
C LEU A 655 -20.67 10.31 -24.63
N PRO A 656 -19.96 9.77 -25.63
CA PRO A 656 -18.87 8.84 -25.35
C PRO A 656 -17.90 9.51 -24.39
N LEU A 657 -17.25 8.71 -23.54
CA LEU A 657 -16.18 9.23 -22.70
C LEU A 657 -15.16 9.96 -23.58
N PRO A 658 -14.67 11.13 -23.13
CA PRO A 658 -13.59 11.79 -23.83
C PRO A 658 -12.38 10.87 -24.00
N ASP A 659 -11.81 10.78 -25.19
CA ASP A 659 -10.62 9.94 -25.43
C ASP A 659 -9.37 10.46 -24.68
N SER A 660 -9.39 11.71 -24.21
CA SER A 660 -8.26 12.34 -23.50
C SER A 660 -8.68 13.58 -22.73
N PHE A 661 -7.86 13.95 -21.74
CA PHE A 661 -7.95 15.23 -21.06
C PHE A 661 -7.88 16.42 -22.03
N SER A 662 -8.92 17.25 -22.05
CA SER A 662 -8.96 18.45 -22.89
C SER A 662 -9.83 19.56 -22.32
N MET A 663 -9.63 20.80 -22.77
CA MET A 663 -10.47 21.94 -22.40
C MET A 663 -11.03 22.59 -23.67
N GLU A 664 -12.35 22.67 -23.78
CA GLU A 664 -13.04 23.29 -24.91
C GLU A 664 -12.95 24.82 -24.84
N GLN A 665 -13.13 25.46 -25.99
CA GLN A 665 -13.06 26.91 -26.08
C GLN A 665 -14.19 27.57 -25.27
N ALA A 666 -13.81 28.31 -24.23
CA ALA A 666 -14.72 29.15 -23.45
C ALA A 666 -15.67 29.99 -24.30
N TRP A 667 -16.96 30.00 -23.95
CA TRP A 667 -18.00 30.70 -24.69
C TRP A 667 -19.04 31.35 -23.75
N PRO A 668 -19.44 32.61 -24.00
CA PRO A 668 -18.86 33.54 -24.98
C PRO A 668 -17.44 33.97 -24.61
N ASN A 669 -16.60 34.31 -25.59
CA ASN A 669 -15.27 34.88 -25.37
C ASN A 669 -14.89 35.77 -26.59
N PRO A 670 -14.89 37.11 -26.47
CA PRO A 670 -14.99 37.89 -25.23
C PRO A 670 -16.34 37.77 -24.51
N PHE A 671 -16.34 37.89 -23.19
CA PHE A 671 -17.55 37.84 -22.35
C PHE A 671 -17.79 39.16 -21.62
N ASN A 672 -19.06 39.44 -21.31
CA ASN A 672 -19.47 40.61 -20.53
C ASN A 672 -19.85 40.20 -19.10
N SER A 673 -20.95 39.46 -18.91
CA SER A 673 -21.40 39.04 -17.57
C SER A 673 -20.82 37.71 -17.12
N GLU A 674 -20.80 36.71 -18.00
CA GLU A 674 -20.42 35.32 -17.68
C GLU A 674 -19.84 34.62 -18.93
N THR A 675 -18.93 33.68 -18.72
CA THR A 675 -18.47 32.71 -19.73
C THR A 675 -18.48 31.30 -19.16
N ARG A 676 -18.69 30.30 -20.01
CA ARG A 676 -18.67 28.88 -19.64
C ARG A 676 -17.49 28.18 -20.28
N ILE A 677 -16.87 27.26 -19.56
CA ILE A 677 -15.74 26.47 -20.01
C ILE A 677 -16.04 25.01 -19.75
N ARG A 678 -15.76 24.15 -20.73
CA ARG A 678 -15.88 22.70 -20.56
C ARG A 678 -14.53 22.05 -20.47
N VAL A 679 -14.35 21.20 -19.47
CA VAL A 679 -13.18 20.33 -19.32
C VAL A 679 -13.67 18.90 -19.52
N ASN A 680 -12.99 18.17 -20.39
CA ASN A 680 -13.26 16.78 -20.68
C ASN A 680 -12.19 15.94 -19.98
N LEU A 681 -12.63 14.95 -19.20
CA LEU A 681 -11.79 13.98 -18.50
C LEU A 681 -12.03 12.59 -19.09
N SER A 682 -10.96 11.88 -19.45
CA SER A 682 -11.02 10.51 -19.98
C SER A 682 -11.25 9.45 -18.90
N HIS A 683 -10.89 9.77 -17.66
CA HIS A 683 -11.03 8.94 -16.47
C HIS A 683 -11.26 9.89 -15.27
N PRO A 684 -11.79 9.41 -14.14
CA PRO A 684 -11.89 10.23 -12.95
C PRO A 684 -10.51 10.69 -12.50
N ALA A 685 -10.41 11.94 -12.03
CA ALA A 685 -9.14 12.53 -11.60
C ALA A 685 -9.37 13.77 -10.73
N GLN A 686 -8.37 14.11 -9.91
CA GLN A 686 -8.34 15.37 -9.18
C GLN A 686 -8.10 16.53 -10.15
N LEU A 687 -9.08 17.41 -10.29
CA LEU A 687 -9.09 18.48 -11.29
C LEU A 687 -8.98 19.86 -10.64
N HIS A 688 -7.92 20.58 -10.99
CA HIS A 688 -7.69 21.96 -10.57
C HIS A 688 -7.98 22.93 -11.72
N VAL A 689 -9.08 23.70 -11.62
CA VAL A 689 -9.47 24.72 -12.60
C VAL A 689 -9.38 26.11 -11.98
N ALA A 690 -8.51 26.96 -12.52
CA ALA A 690 -8.31 28.31 -11.99
C ALA A 690 -8.07 29.36 -13.09
N VAL A 691 -8.44 30.61 -12.79
CA VAL A 691 -8.29 31.77 -13.66
C VAL A 691 -7.16 32.65 -13.15
N TYR A 692 -6.32 33.14 -14.07
CA TYR A 692 -5.12 33.93 -13.83
C TYR A 692 -5.16 35.25 -14.61
N ASP A 693 -4.59 36.31 -14.05
CA ASP A 693 -4.36 37.57 -14.79
C ASP A 693 -3.10 37.51 -15.67
N ILE A 694 -2.81 38.59 -16.41
CA ILE A 694 -1.62 38.67 -17.28
C ILE A 694 -0.29 38.65 -16.51
N GLN A 695 -0.32 38.86 -15.19
CA GLN A 695 0.85 38.77 -14.32
C GLN A 695 1.00 37.36 -13.71
N GLY A 696 0.12 36.42 -14.05
CA GLY A 696 0.14 35.05 -13.53
C GLY A 696 -0.44 34.92 -12.11
N ARG A 697 -1.12 35.94 -11.59
CA ARG A 697 -1.77 35.86 -10.27
C ARG A 697 -3.10 35.12 -10.41
N ARG A 698 -3.36 34.15 -9.53
CA ARG A 698 -4.64 33.43 -9.44
C ARG A 698 -5.73 34.38 -8.96
N VAL A 699 -6.72 34.66 -9.81
CA VAL A 699 -7.84 35.60 -9.54
C VAL A 699 -9.18 34.90 -9.28
N ARG A 700 -9.29 33.62 -9.63
CA ARG A 700 -10.43 32.76 -9.30
C ARG A 700 -10.02 31.29 -9.25
N VAL A 701 -10.63 30.51 -8.37
CA VAL A 701 -10.65 29.05 -8.42
C VAL A 701 -12.06 28.65 -8.80
N LEU A 702 -12.21 27.75 -9.77
CA LEU A 702 -13.49 27.20 -10.22
C LEU A 702 -13.68 25.76 -9.72
N ALA A 703 -12.60 25.00 -9.56
CA ALA A 703 -12.60 23.65 -9.01
C ALA A 703 -11.22 23.27 -8.44
N GLU A 704 -11.21 22.47 -7.37
CA GLU A 704 -10.02 21.95 -6.67
C GLU A 704 -10.44 20.68 -5.89
N GLU A 705 -10.99 19.69 -6.60
CA GLU A 705 -11.60 18.47 -6.05
C GLU A 705 -11.55 17.31 -7.07
N ASP A 706 -11.99 16.12 -6.67
CA ASP A 706 -12.07 14.94 -7.54
C ASP A 706 -13.31 14.99 -8.43
N PHE A 707 -13.12 14.74 -9.72
CA PHE A 707 -14.21 14.66 -10.69
C PHE A 707 -14.23 13.29 -11.36
N ASN A 708 -15.43 12.80 -11.64
CA ASN A 708 -15.63 11.60 -12.48
C ASN A 708 -15.13 11.81 -13.92
N ALA A 709 -14.96 10.74 -14.68
CA ALA A 709 -14.73 10.84 -16.11
C ALA A 709 -15.91 11.54 -16.79
N GLY A 710 -15.68 12.17 -17.95
CA GLY A 710 -16.73 12.86 -18.70
C GLY A 710 -16.50 14.36 -18.82
N ARG A 711 -17.56 15.08 -19.15
CA ARG A 711 -17.51 16.49 -19.52
C ARG A 711 -18.05 17.35 -18.38
N HIS A 712 -17.18 18.17 -17.82
CA HIS A 712 -17.48 19.08 -16.71
C HIS A 712 -17.58 20.51 -17.22
N GLU A 713 -18.64 21.23 -16.85
CA GLU A 713 -18.85 22.62 -17.25
C GLU A 713 -18.66 23.56 -16.05
N PHE A 714 -17.78 24.54 -16.20
CA PHE A 714 -17.49 25.57 -15.20
C PHE A 714 -17.97 26.93 -15.69
N SER A 715 -18.65 27.66 -14.80
CA SER A 715 -19.09 29.02 -15.06
C SER A 715 -18.16 30.04 -14.40
N LEU A 716 -17.74 31.05 -15.16
CA LEU A 716 -16.98 32.19 -14.67
C LEU A 716 -17.82 33.47 -14.77
N SER A 717 -18.26 34.00 -13.62
CA SER A 717 -18.84 35.36 -13.52
C SER A 717 -17.76 36.44 -13.61
N SER A 718 -18.13 37.56 -14.23
CA SER A 718 -17.36 38.82 -14.28
C SER A 718 -17.22 39.53 -12.93
N ASP A 719 -17.94 39.11 -11.89
CA ASP A 719 -17.98 39.77 -10.60
C ASP A 719 -16.58 39.94 -9.98
N GLY A 720 -16.19 41.19 -9.76
CA GLY A 720 -14.88 41.54 -9.22
C GLY A 720 -13.70 41.38 -10.20
N LEU A 721 -13.94 41.06 -11.47
CA LEU A 721 -12.93 41.08 -12.53
C LEU A 721 -12.95 42.43 -13.25
N SER A 722 -11.76 43.03 -13.45
CA SER A 722 -11.63 44.22 -14.31
C SER A 722 -11.73 43.82 -15.78
N SER A 723 -12.12 44.75 -16.67
CA SER A 723 -12.01 44.52 -18.12
C SER A 723 -10.55 44.23 -18.48
N GLY A 724 -10.29 43.19 -19.27
CA GLY A 724 -8.92 42.78 -19.57
C GLY A 724 -8.78 41.36 -20.09
N VAL A 725 -7.53 40.93 -20.21
CA VAL A 725 -7.16 39.58 -20.63
C VAL A 725 -6.87 38.72 -19.40
N TYR A 726 -7.42 37.51 -19.40
CA TYR A 726 -7.18 36.48 -18.39
C TYR A 726 -6.79 35.17 -19.05
N PHE A 727 -6.31 34.22 -18.25
CA PHE A 727 -6.03 32.85 -18.68
C PHE A 727 -6.70 31.88 -17.73
N ILE A 728 -7.51 30.96 -18.25
CA ILE A 728 -8.00 29.83 -17.49
C ILE A 728 -7.10 28.64 -17.71
N ARG A 729 -6.79 27.90 -16.65
CA ARG A 729 -5.99 26.68 -16.69
C ARG A 729 -6.72 25.56 -15.96
N ALA A 730 -6.80 24.41 -16.61
CA ALA A 730 -7.19 23.13 -16.02
C ALA A 730 -5.95 22.24 -15.89
N THR A 731 -5.79 21.58 -14.75
CA THR A 731 -4.63 20.71 -14.41
C THR A 731 -5.14 19.44 -13.75
N LEU A 732 -4.58 18.30 -14.15
CA LEU A 732 -4.73 17.02 -13.45
C LEU A 732 -3.44 16.74 -12.67
N ASP A 733 -3.56 16.28 -11.42
CA ASP A 733 -2.40 15.98 -10.59
C ASP A 733 -1.62 14.80 -11.18
N GLY A 734 -0.31 15.00 -11.40
CA GLY A 734 0.56 14.02 -12.07
C GLY A 734 0.61 14.11 -13.60
N GLU A 735 -0.22 14.95 -14.25
CA GLU A 735 -0.28 15.05 -15.72
C GLU A 735 -0.02 16.47 -16.34
N SER A 736 -0.41 16.59 -17.61
CA SER A 736 -0.50 17.75 -18.50
C SER A 736 -1.41 18.86 -17.96
N SER A 737 -1.16 20.12 -18.34
CA SER A 737 -2.10 21.23 -18.11
C SER A 737 -2.55 21.86 -19.42
N VAL A 738 -3.83 22.24 -19.50
CA VAL A 738 -4.40 22.94 -20.66
C VAL A 738 -4.74 24.37 -20.25
N THR A 739 -4.27 25.36 -21.01
CA THR A 739 -4.49 26.79 -20.73
C THR A 739 -5.16 27.48 -21.91
N GLN A 740 -6.18 28.30 -21.64
CA GLN A 740 -6.89 29.09 -22.65
C GLN A 740 -6.95 30.57 -22.25
N LYS A 741 -6.83 31.47 -23.23
CA LYS A 741 -7.03 32.91 -23.06
C LYS A 741 -8.52 33.28 -22.98
N LEU A 742 -8.88 34.13 -22.02
CA LEU A 742 -10.18 34.76 -21.85
C LEU A 742 -10.07 36.29 -22.03
N ILE A 743 -11.12 36.92 -22.57
CA ILE A 743 -11.22 38.37 -22.73
C ILE A 743 -12.52 38.82 -22.05
N HIS A 744 -12.40 39.61 -20.99
CA HIS A 744 -13.54 40.21 -20.30
C HIS A 744 -13.71 41.67 -20.75
N VAL A 745 -14.94 42.05 -21.09
CA VAL A 745 -15.30 43.40 -21.56
C VAL A 745 -16.59 43.84 -20.85
N GLN A 746 -16.49 44.86 -19.99
CA GLN A 746 -17.65 45.49 -19.35
C GLN A 746 -18.50 46.28 -20.35
#